data_AF-A0A1H8WLT9-F1
#
_entry.id   AF-A0A1H8WLT9-F1
#
_cell.length_a   1.000
_cell.length_b   1.000
_cell.length_c   1.000
_cell.angle_alpha   90.00
_cell.angle_beta   90.00
_cell.angle_gamma   90.00
#
_symmetry.space_group_name_H-M   'P 1'
#
loop_
_entity.id
_entity.type
_entity.pdbx_description
1 polymer ?
#
loop_
_entity_poly.entity_id
_entity_poly.type
_entity_poly.pdbx_seq_one_letter_code
_entity_poly.pdbx_strand_id
1 'polypeptide(L)'
;MYRLDGRLVLSPSDLTRHQECHHLTALNLAVADARLQPPAEGVSDQTVLIAGLGIAHELRYLESLEVQGLTVVRLQGERSEAATIEAMRAGVDVVHQAFLFDGTWGGQADFLLKTPTPSNLGDWSYEVADAKLARRITVPALLQIATYADRLAALQGLEPERISVVTGDGEARPWRLVDVAAYARRARARLQTFVDDPRPTGPVPIGHCDQCSWQQRCEDELRTADDLSLVAGMRRDQRDALRAAGVATLEQLATADDDTLKATGIGRASRERLRDQAREQLRGRAAQQPTRTLLDPQPAQGLARLPEPSPGDLYLDFEGDPLSGDDHGLEYLAGIGDRSGGFTALWAHDAGEERRMVADLVDRIVEAWRADPGMHVYHYAAYEVSALKRLTGRYGVREAELDQLLRAERFVDLYPVVRQSMRISKESYSIKKVEAFYGREHTGDVADAMSSVVEYEKWLADRDPARLQAIEDYNRDDVDSTRELHDWLETQRAELEAMHGPLPRPTLPDVDGPAPRSDAEVAELALVERLQDGGHALLGDLVQWHRREARPGWWEFFSRGELEDEQLVEDRTALGGLAGGAEIGTEKRSKLYEFTFPAQDTKLSVGSKAFDVATRARVGEVREIDAVGGRVVVKSTKPPAAVRGLGPEGPLDDKPMRESIAATADDVLAGRPCLPQALLDRVVPADCRRLPGEEAGDAVVRLGVALDGEVLAVQGPPGSGKTRAASRLIRELLDAGKKVGVTATSHAVIGNVLKAVGRPALQKCDEHQACGAPGVEWSKDAADVEARLLDGSAQLVGGTSWFWCRPGLAEAVDVLVIDEAGQFSLANAVAVARSARSLVLLGDPQQLAQPTQAVHPGESGLSALEHLLEGHPTVPPGRGIFLDRTYRMHPALTAFVSDLAYEGRLESAAGRERIAVNGWASGLAVRFVEHTRASSAACADEASAVASLWESLQGVGWVDAEGVSSRIGAEDVLVVAPYNNQVGLIRSLLPDGARVGTVDKFQGQEAPVVIYSMTSTSAEDAPRGVSFLYDLHRLNVAVSRAKALAVVVMSEELLGAAVRTPEQLRQVNALCRLVEMATIVG
;
A
#
# COMPACT_ATOMS: atom_id res chain seq x y z
N MET A 1 -24.30 16.66 17.24
CA MET A 1 -25.43 17.33 16.59
C MET A 1 -26.34 17.92 17.66
N TYR A 2 -26.93 19.09 17.41
CA TYR A 2 -27.90 19.74 18.31
C TYR A 2 -28.82 20.66 17.51
N ARG A 3 -29.94 21.10 18.10
CA ARG A 3 -30.84 22.07 17.46
C ARG A 3 -30.55 23.49 17.95
N LEU A 4 -30.29 24.40 17.01
CA LEU A 4 -30.17 25.85 17.24
C LEU A 4 -31.34 26.53 16.53
N ASP A 5 -32.19 27.25 17.26
CA ASP A 5 -33.41 27.90 16.74
C ASP A 5 -34.30 26.98 15.88
N GLY A 6 -34.41 25.72 16.31
CA GLY A 6 -35.20 24.68 15.63
C GLY A 6 -34.51 24.00 14.43
N ARG A 7 -33.37 24.52 13.97
CA ARG A 7 -32.57 23.92 12.89
C ARG A 7 -31.53 22.96 13.45
N LEU A 8 -31.33 21.83 12.79
CA LEU A 8 -30.29 20.89 13.17
C LEU A 8 -28.93 21.44 12.73
N VAL A 9 -27.97 21.49 13.65
CA VAL A 9 -26.57 21.85 13.38
C VAL A 9 -25.72 20.59 13.47
N LEU A 10 -24.97 20.33 12.40
CA LEU A 10 -24.01 19.24 12.28
C LEU A 10 -22.60 19.77 12.57
N SER A 11 -21.81 18.99 13.30
CA SER A 11 -20.39 19.27 13.49
C SER A 11 -19.53 18.28 12.70
N PRO A 12 -18.24 18.60 12.45
CA PRO A 12 -17.34 17.63 11.85
C PRO A 12 -17.14 16.36 12.71
N SER A 13 -17.33 16.44 14.03
CA SER A 13 -17.35 15.24 14.88
C SER A 13 -18.55 14.32 14.57
N ASP A 14 -19.69 14.89 14.17
CA ASP A 14 -20.84 14.09 13.72
C ASP A 14 -20.54 13.38 12.39
N LEU A 15 -19.78 14.03 11.50
CA LEU A 15 -19.31 13.43 10.25
C LEU A 15 -18.42 12.21 10.52
N THR A 16 -17.43 12.34 11.40
CA THR A 16 -16.56 11.23 11.80
C THR A 16 -17.37 10.08 12.40
N ARG A 17 -18.27 10.37 13.33
CA ARG A 17 -19.14 9.35 13.95
C ARG A 17 -20.03 8.65 12.94
N HIS A 18 -20.50 9.36 11.92
CA HIS A 18 -21.29 8.77 10.85
C HIS A 18 -20.49 7.80 10.00
N GLN A 19 -19.25 8.14 9.66
CA GLN A 19 -18.36 7.23 8.93
C GLN A 19 -18.06 5.95 9.71
N GLU A 20 -17.98 6.03 11.04
CA GLU A 20 -17.81 4.86 11.90
C GLU A 20 -19.11 4.05 12.04
N CYS A 21 -20.24 4.71 12.32
CA CYS A 21 -21.49 4.03 12.62
C CYS A 21 -22.75 4.86 12.30
N HIS A 22 -23.53 4.38 11.34
CA HIS A 22 -24.84 4.97 11.01
C HIS A 22 -25.84 4.83 12.17
N HIS A 23 -25.76 3.74 12.95
CA HIS A 23 -26.65 3.55 14.10
C HIS A 23 -26.36 4.55 15.22
N LEU A 24 -25.08 4.85 15.50
CA LEU A 24 -24.67 5.93 16.40
C LEU A 24 -25.24 7.28 15.96
N THR A 25 -25.20 7.56 14.65
CA THR A 25 -25.79 8.78 14.08
C THR A 25 -27.30 8.84 14.35
N ALA A 26 -28.02 7.73 14.13
CA ALA A 26 -29.46 7.65 14.37
C ALA A 26 -29.83 7.84 15.86
N LEU A 27 -29.04 7.27 16.78
CA LEU A 27 -29.22 7.45 18.22
C LEU A 27 -28.98 8.92 18.63
N ASN A 28 -27.91 9.54 18.16
CA ASN A 28 -27.61 10.94 18.42
C ASN A 28 -28.68 11.88 17.82
N LEU A 29 -29.24 11.53 16.66
CA LEU A 29 -30.36 12.25 16.06
C LEU A 29 -31.62 12.14 16.91
N ALA A 30 -31.93 10.94 17.42
CA ALA A 30 -33.05 10.75 18.33
C ALA A 30 -32.90 11.56 19.62
N VAL A 31 -31.68 11.72 20.14
CA VAL A 31 -31.40 12.62 21.28
C VAL A 31 -31.61 14.08 20.90
N ALA A 32 -31.09 14.53 19.75
CA ALA A 32 -31.27 15.90 19.27
C ALA A 32 -32.75 16.26 19.00
N ASP A 33 -33.56 15.26 18.66
CA ASP A 33 -35.01 15.37 18.48
C ASP A 33 -35.81 15.19 19.79
N ALA A 34 -35.14 15.03 20.93
CA ALA A 34 -35.74 14.74 22.23
C ALA A 34 -36.63 13.46 22.26
N ARG A 35 -36.38 12.53 21.33
CA ARG A 35 -37.02 11.19 21.29
C ARG A 35 -36.32 10.18 22.20
N LEU A 36 -35.09 10.47 22.59
CA LEU A 36 -34.25 9.62 23.43
C LEU A 36 -33.48 10.48 24.44
N GLN A 37 -33.20 9.94 25.62
CA GLN A 37 -32.28 10.57 26.57
C GLN A 37 -30.84 10.14 26.26
N PRO A 38 -29.83 11.01 26.44
CA PRO A 38 -28.43 10.61 26.31
C PRO A 38 -28.08 9.53 27.37
N PRO A 39 -26.99 8.77 27.18
CA PRO A 39 -26.54 7.75 28.14
C PRO A 39 -26.34 8.34 29.54
N ALA A 40 -26.73 7.59 30.58
CA ALA A 40 -26.71 8.05 31.98
C ALA A 40 -25.31 8.01 32.61
N GLU A 41 -24.46 7.10 32.14
CA GLU A 41 -23.03 7.12 32.42
C GLU A 41 -22.40 8.26 31.63
N GLY A 42 -21.71 9.16 32.33
CA GLY A 42 -20.96 10.23 31.69
C GLY A 42 -19.91 9.67 30.74
N VAL A 43 -19.27 10.56 29.99
CA VAL A 43 -18.11 10.18 29.18
C VAL A 43 -17.09 9.46 30.08
N SER A 44 -16.56 8.31 29.65
CA SER A 44 -15.65 7.50 30.49
C SER A 44 -14.51 8.36 31.04
N ASP A 45 -13.97 8.01 32.21
CA ASP A 45 -12.82 8.71 32.80
C ASP A 45 -11.64 8.82 31.81
N GLN A 46 -11.46 7.78 30.98
CA GLN A 46 -10.53 7.77 29.85
C GLN A 46 -10.82 8.89 28.83
N THR A 47 -12.07 9.06 28.41
CA THR A 47 -12.43 10.09 27.41
C THR A 47 -12.31 11.51 27.97
N VAL A 48 -12.67 11.71 29.24
CA VAL A 48 -12.50 13.01 29.93
C VAL A 48 -11.01 13.37 30.02
N LEU A 49 -10.17 12.39 30.36
CA LEU A 49 -8.73 12.55 30.41
C LEU A 49 -8.14 12.89 29.03
N ILE A 50 -8.51 12.15 27.98
CA ILE A 50 -8.04 12.40 26.61
C ILE A 50 -8.42 13.83 26.16
N ALA A 51 -9.65 14.28 26.45
CA ALA A 51 -10.07 15.64 26.14
C ALA A 51 -9.22 16.70 26.87
N GLY A 52 -8.91 16.48 28.15
CA GLY A 52 -8.05 17.38 28.93
C GLY A 52 -6.62 17.47 28.40
N LEU A 53 -6.03 16.34 28.01
CA LEU A 53 -4.72 16.31 27.37
C LEU A 53 -4.74 17.07 26.03
N GLY A 54 -5.81 16.93 25.24
CA GLY A 54 -5.96 17.62 23.97
C GLY A 54 -5.96 19.15 24.11
N ILE A 55 -6.71 19.67 25.08
CA ILE A 55 -6.73 21.11 25.39
C ILE A 55 -5.35 21.60 25.84
N ALA A 56 -4.66 20.84 26.69
CA ALA A 56 -3.31 21.20 27.13
C ALA A 56 -2.33 21.25 25.94
N HIS A 57 -2.45 20.34 24.98
CA HIS A 57 -1.64 20.33 23.77
C HIS A 57 -1.91 21.54 22.87
N GLU A 58 -3.18 21.86 22.63
CA GLU A 58 -3.61 23.04 21.89
C GLU A 58 -3.02 24.33 22.50
N LEU A 59 -3.09 24.48 23.82
CA LEU A 59 -2.54 25.64 24.53
C LEU A 59 -1.01 25.72 24.42
N ARG A 60 -0.28 24.60 24.51
CA ARG A 60 1.17 24.58 24.29
C ARG A 60 1.54 25.06 22.88
N TYR A 61 0.79 24.65 21.87
CA TYR A 61 1.04 25.11 20.51
C TYR A 61 0.72 26.60 20.35
N LEU A 62 -0.38 27.10 20.93
CA LEU A 62 -0.70 28.53 20.97
C LEU A 62 0.42 29.35 21.60
N GLU A 63 0.93 28.92 22.75
CA GLU A 63 2.07 29.56 23.43
C GLU A 63 3.32 29.58 22.53
N SER A 64 3.58 28.50 21.77
CA SER A 64 4.71 28.45 20.84
C SER A 64 4.61 29.49 19.71
N LEU A 65 3.39 29.80 19.24
CA LEU A 65 3.15 30.82 18.21
C LEU A 65 3.34 32.23 18.79
N GLU A 66 2.90 32.47 20.02
CA GLU A 66 3.12 33.75 20.73
C GLU A 66 4.60 34.01 20.99
N VAL A 67 5.37 32.97 21.36
CA VAL A 67 6.83 33.05 21.55
C VAL A 67 7.55 33.39 20.24
N GLN A 68 7.03 32.96 19.09
CA GLN A 68 7.55 33.34 17.77
C GLN A 68 7.26 34.81 17.41
N GLY A 69 6.53 35.55 18.25
CA GLY A 69 6.20 36.96 18.05
C GLY A 69 5.01 37.19 17.11
N LEU A 70 4.22 36.15 16.83
CA LEU A 70 3.02 36.25 15.99
C LEU A 70 1.90 36.97 16.74
N THR A 71 1.13 37.79 16.02
CA THR A 71 -0.06 38.45 16.58
C THR A 71 -1.24 37.48 16.68
N VAL A 72 -1.80 37.35 17.88
CA VAL A 72 -2.85 36.34 18.18
C VAL A 72 -4.13 37.01 18.65
N VAL A 73 -5.27 36.59 18.10
CA VAL A 73 -6.62 36.88 18.63
C VAL A 73 -7.21 35.60 19.19
N ARG A 74 -7.63 35.62 20.47
CA ARG A 74 -8.22 34.46 21.16
C ARG A 74 -9.74 34.62 21.25
N LEU A 75 -10.49 33.76 20.57
CA LEU A 75 -11.96 33.76 20.53
C LEU A 75 -12.59 32.65 21.39
N GLN A 76 -11.89 32.21 22.44
CA GLN A 76 -12.34 31.11 23.28
C GLN A 76 -13.68 31.44 23.97
N GLY A 77 -14.68 30.58 23.76
CA GLY A 77 -16.05 30.77 24.26
C GLY A 77 -16.93 31.69 23.40
N GLU A 78 -16.39 32.33 22.36
CA GLU A 78 -17.14 33.17 21.43
C GLU A 78 -17.63 32.36 20.22
N ARG A 79 -18.95 32.14 20.13
CA ARG A 79 -19.60 31.43 19.01
C ARG A 79 -20.13 32.40 17.96
N SER A 80 -19.23 33.22 17.39
CA SER A 80 -19.57 34.27 16.44
C SER A 80 -18.66 34.23 15.20
N GLU A 81 -19.22 33.87 14.05
CA GLU A 81 -18.46 33.90 12.78
C GLU A 81 -18.08 35.34 12.40
N ALA A 82 -18.87 36.34 12.83
CA ALA A 82 -18.57 37.74 12.60
C ALA A 82 -17.25 38.17 13.30
N ALA A 83 -16.99 37.67 14.51
CA ALA A 83 -15.75 37.93 15.23
C ALA A 83 -14.54 37.30 14.52
N THR A 84 -14.70 36.06 14.02
CA THR A 84 -13.70 35.40 13.16
C THR A 84 -13.36 36.25 11.93
N ILE A 85 -14.38 36.74 11.21
CA ILE A 85 -14.20 37.57 10.00
C ILE A 85 -13.53 38.91 10.33
N GLU A 86 -13.88 39.54 11.46
CA GLU A 86 -13.25 40.79 11.90
C GLU A 86 -11.76 40.60 12.18
N ALA A 87 -11.38 39.53 12.89
CA ALA A 87 -9.98 39.18 13.13
C ALA A 87 -9.22 38.91 11.82
N MET A 88 -9.82 38.15 10.89
CA MET A 88 -9.22 37.88 9.57
C MET A 88 -9.00 39.16 8.74
N ARG A 89 -9.96 40.09 8.76
CA ARG A 89 -9.85 41.39 8.06
C ARG A 89 -8.83 42.32 8.69
N ALA A 90 -8.61 42.20 10.00
CA ALA A 90 -7.54 42.91 10.69
C ALA A 90 -6.14 42.38 10.31
N GLY A 91 -6.06 41.21 9.66
CA GLY A 91 -4.81 40.65 9.17
C GLY A 91 -3.88 40.18 10.28
N VAL A 92 -4.43 39.74 11.42
CA VAL A 92 -3.68 39.13 12.52
C VAL A 92 -3.06 37.81 12.08
N ASP A 93 -1.92 37.44 12.63
CA ASP A 93 -1.17 36.26 12.17
C ASP A 93 -1.89 34.95 12.55
N VAL A 94 -2.54 34.92 13.72
CA VAL A 94 -3.24 33.75 14.25
C VAL A 94 -4.61 34.13 14.82
N VAL A 95 -5.66 33.42 14.40
CA VAL A 95 -6.98 33.44 15.05
C VAL A 95 -7.19 32.11 15.77
N HIS A 96 -7.19 32.14 17.11
CA HIS A 96 -7.38 30.97 17.97
C HIS A 96 -8.86 30.77 18.31
N GLN A 97 -9.36 29.53 18.21
CA GLN A 97 -10.75 29.14 18.44
C GLN A 97 -11.75 29.82 17.48
N ALA A 98 -11.40 29.85 16.19
CA ALA A 98 -12.20 30.47 15.14
C ALA A 98 -13.53 29.72 14.91
N PHE A 99 -14.65 30.39 15.16
CA PHE A 99 -15.98 29.83 14.90
C PHE A 99 -16.37 30.00 13.43
N LEU A 100 -16.74 28.89 12.78
CA LEU A 100 -17.15 28.83 11.37
C LEU A 100 -18.54 28.19 11.29
N PHE A 101 -19.48 28.83 10.58
CA PHE A 101 -20.86 28.36 10.49
C PHE A 101 -21.54 28.76 9.18
N ASP A 102 -22.06 27.78 8.43
CA ASP A 102 -22.73 28.02 7.14
C ASP A 102 -24.28 27.99 7.19
N GLY A 103 -24.85 27.80 8.38
CA GLY A 103 -26.30 27.61 8.59
C GLY A 103 -26.71 26.15 8.87
N THR A 104 -25.87 25.19 8.48
CA THR A 104 -26.08 23.74 8.65
C THR A 104 -24.90 23.09 9.36
N TRP A 105 -23.69 23.40 8.91
CA TRP A 105 -22.41 22.96 9.47
C TRP A 105 -21.82 24.02 10.36
N GLY A 106 -21.42 23.65 11.58
CA GLY A 106 -20.81 24.56 12.54
C GLY A 106 -19.75 23.90 13.41
N GLY A 107 -18.68 24.64 13.72
CA GLY A 107 -17.63 24.20 14.64
C GLY A 107 -16.59 25.29 14.92
N GLN A 108 -15.63 24.95 15.78
CA GLN A 108 -14.49 25.80 16.10
C GLN A 108 -13.24 25.13 15.55
N ALA A 109 -12.54 25.82 14.67
CA ALA A 109 -11.18 25.46 14.30
C ALA A 109 -10.24 25.95 15.39
N ASP A 110 -9.23 25.15 15.74
CA ASP A 110 -8.31 25.54 16.80
C ASP A 110 -7.52 26.78 16.38
N PHE A 111 -7.06 26.84 15.11
CA PHE A 111 -6.31 27.95 14.56
C PHE A 111 -6.68 28.28 13.10
N LEU A 112 -6.72 29.57 12.77
CA LEU A 112 -6.52 30.08 11.40
C LEU A 112 -5.16 30.77 11.32
N LEU A 113 -4.32 30.34 10.40
CA LEU A 113 -2.96 30.82 10.22
C LEU A 113 -2.86 31.67 8.94
N LYS A 114 -2.32 32.88 9.06
CA LYS A 114 -2.20 33.82 7.94
C LYS A 114 -1.13 33.37 6.94
N THR A 115 -1.42 33.51 5.65
CA THR A 115 -0.48 33.25 4.55
C THR A 115 -0.38 34.47 3.63
N PRO A 116 0.75 34.67 2.92
CA PRO A 116 0.95 35.84 2.05
C PRO A 116 0.20 35.75 0.70
N THR A 117 -0.70 34.80 0.53
CA THR A 117 -1.46 34.61 -0.72
C THR A 117 -2.62 35.61 -0.78
N PRO A 118 -2.74 36.48 -1.82
CA PRO A 118 -3.81 37.47 -1.90
C PRO A 118 -5.22 36.85 -1.95
N SER A 119 -6.18 37.46 -1.27
CA SER A 119 -7.59 37.03 -1.23
C SER A 119 -8.55 38.21 -1.14
N ASN A 120 -9.85 37.97 -0.93
CA ASN A 120 -10.83 39.05 -0.67
C ASN A 120 -10.57 39.82 0.65
N LEU A 121 -9.61 39.37 1.46
CA LEU A 121 -9.19 40.04 2.70
C LEU A 121 -8.09 41.09 2.48
N GLY A 122 -7.36 41.03 1.36
CA GLY A 122 -6.19 41.87 1.07
C GLY A 122 -5.04 41.07 0.44
N ASP A 123 -3.80 41.47 0.72
CA ASP A 123 -2.57 40.80 0.25
C ASP A 123 -2.26 39.50 1.02
N TRP A 124 -3.24 38.93 1.72
CA TRP A 124 -3.11 37.73 2.53
C TRP A 124 -4.38 36.87 2.49
N SER A 125 -4.25 35.63 2.94
CA SER A 125 -5.32 34.67 3.15
C SER A 125 -5.07 33.88 4.42
N TYR A 126 -5.93 32.93 4.74
CA TYR A 126 -5.76 32.04 5.89
C TYR A 126 -5.85 30.58 5.49
N GLU A 127 -5.14 29.74 6.23
CA GLU A 127 -5.24 28.28 6.23
C GLU A 127 -5.68 27.77 7.60
N VAL A 128 -6.30 26.59 7.64
CA VAL A 128 -6.82 26.02 8.88
C VAL A 128 -5.78 25.09 9.51
N ALA A 129 -5.58 25.18 10.82
CA ALA A 129 -4.82 24.22 11.59
C ALA A 129 -5.57 23.76 12.85
N ASP A 130 -5.42 22.48 13.19
CA ASP A 130 -6.04 21.87 14.38
C ASP A 130 -4.99 21.07 15.16
N ALA A 131 -5.02 21.20 16.49
CA ALA A 131 -4.17 20.44 17.39
C ALA A 131 -4.79 19.07 17.71
N LYS A 132 -3.98 18.02 17.64
CA LYS A 132 -4.38 16.64 17.93
C LYS A 132 -3.29 15.95 18.74
N LEU A 133 -3.70 15.15 19.73
CA LEU A 133 -2.78 14.37 20.57
C LEU A 133 -2.01 13.31 19.80
N ALA A 134 -2.60 12.77 18.74
CA ALA A 134 -1.94 11.79 17.91
C ALA A 134 -0.66 12.40 17.32
N ARG A 135 0.46 11.67 17.37
CA ARG A 135 1.73 12.08 16.74
C ARG A 135 1.75 11.90 15.22
N ARG A 136 0.60 11.54 14.64
CA ARG A 136 0.37 11.37 13.21
C ARG A 136 -0.94 12.00 12.77
N ILE A 137 -1.04 12.23 11.46
CA ILE A 137 -2.27 12.65 10.82
C ILE A 137 -3.28 11.50 10.84
N THR A 138 -4.52 11.78 11.22
CA THR A 138 -5.63 10.82 11.19
C THR A 138 -6.72 11.26 10.22
N VAL A 139 -7.44 10.30 9.64
CA VAL A 139 -8.57 10.59 8.74
C VAL A 139 -9.63 11.48 9.42
N PRO A 140 -10.06 11.22 10.67
CA PRO A 140 -10.97 12.13 11.38
C PRO A 140 -10.50 13.58 11.44
N ALA A 141 -9.21 13.82 11.70
CA ALA A 141 -8.65 15.17 11.74
C ALA A 141 -8.70 15.83 10.37
N LEU A 142 -8.32 15.12 9.29
CA LEU A 142 -8.38 15.65 7.93
C LEU A 142 -9.82 15.98 7.49
N LEU A 143 -10.79 15.12 7.78
CA LEU A 143 -12.20 15.39 7.45
C LEU A 143 -12.75 16.59 8.23
N GLN A 144 -12.33 16.74 9.49
CA GLN A 144 -12.69 17.87 10.32
C GLN A 144 -12.17 19.19 9.74
N ILE A 145 -10.87 19.25 9.47
CA ILE A 145 -10.24 20.47 9.00
C ILE A 145 -10.66 20.80 7.56
N ALA A 146 -10.86 19.81 6.70
CA ALA A 146 -11.40 20.02 5.35
C ALA A 146 -12.83 20.61 5.37
N THR A 147 -13.64 20.26 6.37
CA THR A 147 -14.97 20.86 6.56
C THR A 147 -14.86 22.35 6.92
N TYR A 148 -13.90 22.73 7.76
CA TYR A 148 -13.61 24.12 8.08
C TYR A 148 -13.04 24.89 6.89
N ALA A 149 -12.13 24.27 6.15
CA ALA A 149 -11.49 24.87 4.98
C ALA A 149 -12.48 25.24 3.87
N ASP A 150 -13.53 24.43 3.67
CA ASP A 150 -14.62 24.72 2.72
C ASP A 150 -15.40 25.99 3.11
N ARG A 151 -15.69 26.18 4.41
CA ARG A 151 -16.30 27.42 4.88
C ARG A 151 -15.33 28.61 4.77
N LEU A 152 -14.07 28.41 5.12
CA LEU A 152 -13.04 29.43 5.01
C LEU A 152 -12.87 29.93 3.58
N ALA A 153 -12.88 29.02 2.60
CA ALA A 153 -12.80 29.34 1.18
C ALA A 153 -13.91 30.31 0.75
N ALA A 154 -15.14 30.08 1.22
CA ALA A 154 -16.26 30.98 0.95
C ALA A 154 -16.10 32.36 1.61
N LEU A 155 -15.49 32.43 2.80
CA LEU A 155 -15.28 33.69 3.54
C LEU A 155 -14.19 34.57 2.92
N GLN A 156 -13.10 33.97 2.44
CA GLN A 156 -11.96 34.70 1.86
C GLN A 156 -11.95 34.74 0.32
N GLY A 157 -12.84 34.00 -0.34
CA GLY A 157 -12.95 33.92 -1.80
C GLY A 157 -11.81 33.14 -2.49
N LEU A 158 -11.00 32.42 -1.72
CA LEU A 158 -9.87 31.64 -2.19
C LEU A 158 -9.83 30.32 -1.42
N GLU A 159 -9.80 29.20 -2.14
CA GLU A 159 -9.62 27.88 -1.55
C GLU A 159 -8.22 27.77 -0.92
N PRO A 160 -8.09 27.36 0.36
CA PRO A 160 -6.79 27.10 0.97
C PRO A 160 -6.00 26.06 0.17
N GLU A 161 -4.70 26.28 -0.03
CA GLU A 161 -3.83 25.28 -0.66
C GLU A 161 -3.65 24.09 0.29
N ARG A 162 -3.45 24.40 1.58
CA ARG A 162 -3.14 23.42 2.62
C ARG A 162 -4.05 23.53 3.82
N ILE A 163 -4.09 22.43 4.56
CA ILE A 163 -4.63 22.30 5.91
C ILE A 163 -3.57 21.65 6.79
N SER A 164 -3.48 22.00 8.07
CA SER A 164 -2.41 21.48 8.93
C SER A 164 -2.94 20.77 10.16
N VAL A 165 -2.38 19.59 10.45
CA VAL A 165 -2.59 18.93 11.75
C VAL A 165 -1.36 19.17 12.60
N VAL A 166 -1.55 19.79 13.76
CA VAL A 166 -0.48 19.93 14.76
C VAL A 166 -0.49 18.66 15.61
N THR A 167 0.51 17.80 15.38
CA THR A 167 0.61 16.48 16.01
C THR A 167 1.07 16.57 17.45
N GLY A 168 0.95 15.47 18.22
CA GLY A 168 1.25 15.43 19.65
C GLY A 168 2.69 15.79 20.05
N ASP A 169 3.63 15.74 19.10
CA ASP A 169 5.01 16.21 19.20
C ASP A 169 5.15 17.75 19.09
N GLY A 170 4.06 18.45 18.75
CA GLY A 170 4.03 19.90 18.55
C GLY A 170 4.38 20.34 17.13
N GLU A 171 4.63 19.41 16.21
CA GLU A 171 4.95 19.74 14.83
C GLU A 171 3.69 19.97 13.98
N ALA A 172 3.71 21.03 13.17
CA ALA A 172 2.66 21.26 12.19
C ALA A 172 2.94 20.43 10.92
N ARG A 173 2.05 19.48 10.64
CA ARG A 173 2.15 18.61 9.46
C ARG A 173 1.13 19.07 8.40
N PRO A 174 1.56 19.76 7.33
CA PRO A 174 0.65 20.25 6.29
C PRO A 174 0.18 19.10 5.39
N TRP A 175 -1.04 19.25 4.89
CA TRP A 175 -1.69 18.36 3.93
C TRP A 175 -2.37 19.17 2.86
N ARG A 176 -2.31 18.74 1.60
CA ARG A 176 -2.95 19.47 0.50
C ARG A 176 -4.46 19.32 0.60
N LEU A 177 -5.21 20.42 0.56
CA LEU A 177 -6.68 20.35 0.67
C LEU A 177 -7.30 19.54 -0.48
N VAL A 178 -6.71 19.64 -1.69
CA VAL A 178 -7.12 18.88 -2.87
C VAL A 178 -7.15 17.36 -2.65
N ASP A 179 -6.35 16.83 -1.72
CA ASP A 179 -6.24 15.40 -1.41
C ASP A 179 -7.33 14.87 -0.45
N VAL A 180 -8.24 15.73 0.03
CA VAL A 180 -9.33 15.34 0.95
C VAL A 180 -10.68 16.01 0.63
N ALA A 181 -10.68 17.18 0.02
CA ALA A 181 -11.86 18.04 -0.08
C ALA A 181 -13.07 17.38 -0.78
N ALA A 182 -12.85 16.64 -1.86
CA ALA A 182 -13.92 15.99 -2.62
C ALA A 182 -14.58 14.85 -1.81
N TYR A 183 -13.77 14.02 -1.15
CA TYR A 183 -14.29 13.00 -0.24
C TYR A 183 -15.04 13.64 0.94
N ALA A 184 -14.50 14.71 1.54
CA ALA A 184 -15.14 15.41 2.64
C ALA A 184 -16.49 16.02 2.24
N ARG A 185 -16.60 16.68 1.07
CA ARG A 185 -17.88 17.17 0.53
C ARG A 185 -18.89 16.04 0.35
N ARG A 186 -18.47 14.92 -0.26
CA ARG A 186 -19.37 13.77 -0.47
C ARG A 186 -19.78 13.12 0.84
N ALA A 187 -18.87 12.99 1.80
CA ALA A 187 -19.14 12.49 3.13
C ALA A 187 -20.18 13.37 3.86
N ARG A 188 -20.03 14.69 3.80
CA ARG A 188 -21.00 15.65 4.35
C ARG A 188 -22.37 15.52 3.70
N ALA A 189 -22.42 15.41 2.37
CA ALA A 189 -23.67 15.22 1.63
C ALA A 189 -24.38 13.89 2.01
N ARG A 190 -23.63 12.80 2.20
CA ARG A 190 -24.17 11.52 2.67
C ARG A 190 -24.75 11.62 4.08
N LEU A 191 -24.03 12.25 5.01
CA LEU A 191 -24.57 12.49 6.36
C LEU A 191 -25.84 13.33 6.26
N GLN A 192 -25.82 14.47 5.57
CA GLN A 192 -26.99 15.34 5.41
C GLN A 192 -28.20 14.56 4.87
N THR A 193 -28.00 13.78 3.80
CA THR A 193 -29.05 12.92 3.23
C THR A 193 -29.60 11.93 4.26
N PHE A 194 -28.73 11.32 5.07
CA PHE A 194 -29.15 10.40 6.13
C PHE A 194 -29.94 11.11 7.24
N VAL A 195 -29.60 12.36 7.60
CA VAL A 195 -30.34 13.09 8.65
C VAL A 195 -31.68 13.63 8.14
N ASP A 196 -31.75 13.98 6.86
CA ASP A 196 -32.98 14.44 6.21
C ASP A 196 -33.98 13.29 5.98
N ASP A 197 -33.48 12.10 5.65
CA ASP A 197 -34.26 10.86 5.51
C ASP A 197 -33.62 9.68 6.28
N PRO A 198 -33.80 9.62 7.62
CA PRO A 198 -33.18 8.59 8.45
C PRO A 198 -33.73 7.20 8.13
N ARG A 199 -32.90 6.35 7.52
CA ARG A 199 -33.23 4.94 7.29
C ARG A 199 -33.19 4.16 8.62
N PRO A 200 -34.00 3.10 8.77
CA PRO A 200 -33.92 2.22 9.93
C PRO A 200 -32.49 1.66 10.10
N THR A 201 -31.98 1.75 11.32
CA THR A 201 -30.67 1.19 11.70
C THR A 201 -30.82 0.27 12.90
N GLY A 202 -29.84 -0.60 13.12
CA GLY A 202 -29.75 -1.44 14.31
C GLY A 202 -28.29 -1.64 14.73
N PRO A 203 -28.05 -2.14 15.95
CA PRO A 203 -26.71 -2.38 16.44
C PRO A 203 -26.01 -3.46 15.59
N VAL A 204 -24.73 -3.21 15.31
CA VAL A 204 -23.81 -4.16 14.68
C VAL A 204 -22.46 -3.96 15.37
N PRO A 205 -21.84 -5.02 15.93
CA PRO A 205 -20.51 -4.91 16.52
C PRO A 205 -19.48 -4.46 15.47
N ILE A 206 -18.74 -3.41 15.80
CA ILE A 206 -17.70 -2.80 14.97
C ILE A 206 -16.54 -2.34 15.86
N GLY A 207 -15.38 -2.06 15.27
CA GLY A 207 -14.19 -1.62 16.04
C GLY A 207 -14.36 -0.30 16.79
N HIS A 208 -15.30 0.56 16.40
CA HIS A 208 -15.58 1.81 17.11
C HIS A 208 -16.39 1.62 18.42
N CYS A 209 -16.92 0.40 18.67
CA CYS A 209 -17.77 0.15 19.83
C CYS A 209 -17.05 0.44 21.16
N ASP A 210 -15.77 0.14 21.28
CA ASP A 210 -15.00 0.27 22.53
C ASP A 210 -14.87 1.73 23.03
N GLN A 211 -15.06 2.70 22.13
CA GLN A 211 -15.01 4.14 22.44
C GLN A 211 -16.40 4.79 22.40
N CYS A 212 -17.44 4.00 22.16
CA CYS A 212 -18.78 4.48 21.92
C CYS A 212 -19.58 4.56 23.23
N SER A 213 -20.06 5.74 23.58
CA SER A 213 -20.95 5.95 24.74
C SER A 213 -22.28 5.15 24.70
N TRP A 214 -22.60 4.52 23.56
CA TRP A 214 -23.80 3.68 23.40
C TRP A 214 -23.51 2.17 23.42
N GLN A 215 -22.27 1.76 23.69
CA GLN A 215 -21.84 0.36 23.64
C GLN A 215 -22.74 -0.54 24.48
N GLN A 216 -22.88 -0.24 25.78
CA GLN A 216 -23.67 -1.06 26.70
C GLN A 216 -25.11 -1.25 26.22
N ARG A 217 -25.74 -0.18 25.75
CA ARG A 217 -27.08 -0.24 25.16
C ARG A 217 -27.13 -1.16 23.93
N CYS A 218 -26.18 -1.01 23.02
CA CYS A 218 -26.12 -1.83 21.81
C CYS A 218 -25.89 -3.31 22.15
N GLU A 219 -25.03 -3.60 23.11
CA GLU A 219 -24.79 -4.97 23.60
C GLU A 219 -26.04 -5.58 24.24
N ASP A 220 -26.74 -4.82 25.06
CA ASP A 220 -28.00 -5.25 25.67
C ASP A 220 -29.10 -5.49 24.61
N GLU A 221 -29.19 -4.64 23.59
CA GLU A 221 -30.10 -4.82 22.45
C GLU A 221 -29.75 -6.10 21.66
N LEU A 222 -28.47 -6.35 21.38
CA LEU A 222 -28.01 -7.56 20.68
C LEU A 222 -28.27 -8.83 21.50
N ARG A 223 -28.02 -8.80 22.80
CA ARG A 223 -28.28 -9.93 23.72
C ARG A 223 -29.76 -10.22 23.87
N THR A 224 -30.59 -9.17 23.97
CA THR A 224 -32.05 -9.30 24.04
C THR A 224 -32.61 -9.87 22.74
N ALA A 225 -32.05 -9.47 21.59
CA ALA A 225 -32.44 -9.99 20.28
C ALA A 225 -31.89 -11.39 19.97
N ASP A 226 -31.07 -11.96 20.86
CA ASP A 226 -30.29 -13.18 20.63
C ASP A 226 -29.53 -13.16 19.29
N ASP A 227 -28.92 -12.02 18.96
CA ASP A 227 -28.38 -11.75 17.64
C ASP A 227 -27.25 -12.73 17.25
N LEU A 228 -27.25 -13.16 15.99
CA LEU A 228 -26.21 -14.00 15.39
C LEU A 228 -24.79 -13.43 15.53
N SER A 229 -24.61 -12.12 15.66
CA SER A 229 -23.29 -11.52 15.88
C SER A 229 -22.62 -11.95 17.18
N LEU A 230 -23.38 -12.49 18.14
CA LEU A 230 -22.86 -13.06 19.38
C LEU A 230 -22.25 -14.46 19.18
N VAL A 231 -22.46 -15.09 18.01
CA VAL A 231 -21.88 -16.39 17.69
C VAL A 231 -20.40 -16.21 17.33
N ALA A 232 -19.50 -16.93 18.02
CA ALA A 232 -18.07 -16.74 17.84
C ALA A 232 -17.62 -17.04 16.40
N GLY A 233 -16.89 -16.09 15.80
CA GLY A 233 -16.43 -16.21 14.41
C GLY A 233 -17.54 -16.12 13.36
N MET A 234 -18.68 -15.51 13.71
CA MET A 234 -19.69 -15.04 12.77
C MET A 234 -19.18 -13.81 12.02
N ARG A 235 -19.21 -13.84 10.68
CA ARG A 235 -18.98 -12.67 9.85
C ARG A 235 -20.28 -11.97 9.49
N ARG A 236 -20.20 -10.68 9.13
CA ARG A 236 -21.37 -9.85 8.79
C ARG A 236 -22.17 -10.43 7.62
N ASP A 237 -21.51 -10.78 6.52
CA ASP A 237 -22.13 -11.41 5.35
C ASP A 237 -22.80 -12.76 5.69
N GLN A 238 -22.20 -13.56 6.58
CA GLN A 238 -22.77 -14.82 7.05
C GLN A 238 -24.02 -14.56 7.89
N ARG A 239 -23.98 -13.58 8.80
CA ARG A 239 -25.14 -13.14 9.58
C ARG A 239 -26.28 -12.67 8.67
N ASP A 240 -25.96 -11.85 7.68
CA ASP A 240 -26.96 -11.28 6.76
C ASP A 240 -27.55 -12.37 5.85
N ALA A 241 -26.74 -13.31 5.35
CA ALA A 241 -27.20 -14.47 4.58
C ALA A 241 -28.08 -15.42 5.40
N LEU A 242 -27.74 -15.67 6.67
CA LEU A 242 -28.57 -16.46 7.59
C LEU A 242 -29.92 -15.78 7.85
N ARG A 243 -29.91 -14.47 8.08
CA ARG A 243 -31.14 -13.67 8.26
C ARG A 243 -32.03 -13.70 7.03
N ALA A 244 -31.44 -13.57 5.83
CA ALA A 244 -32.17 -13.69 4.57
C ALA A 244 -32.82 -15.07 4.39
N ALA A 245 -32.22 -16.13 4.96
CA ALA A 245 -32.77 -17.48 4.99
C ALA A 245 -33.74 -17.74 6.17
N GLY A 246 -34.09 -16.71 6.95
CA GLY A 246 -35.02 -16.82 8.08
C GLY A 246 -34.41 -17.28 9.41
N VAL A 247 -33.09 -17.40 9.49
CA VAL A 247 -32.36 -17.71 10.73
C VAL A 247 -31.86 -16.39 11.33
N ALA A 248 -32.53 -15.87 12.35
CA ALA A 248 -32.25 -14.54 12.90
C ALA A 248 -31.54 -14.55 14.27
N THR A 249 -31.60 -15.67 14.99
CA THR A 249 -31.11 -15.81 16.37
C THR A 249 -30.09 -16.94 16.54
N LEU A 250 -29.27 -16.87 17.58
CA LEU A 250 -28.31 -17.92 17.94
C LEU A 250 -29.04 -19.25 18.21
N GLU A 251 -30.16 -19.23 18.94
CA GLU A 251 -30.96 -20.43 19.20
C GLU A 251 -31.52 -21.07 17.91
N GLN A 252 -32.01 -20.25 16.97
CA GLN A 252 -32.46 -20.73 15.66
C GLN A 252 -31.29 -21.34 14.87
N LEU A 253 -30.11 -20.72 14.87
CA LEU A 253 -28.94 -21.28 14.20
C LEU A 253 -28.52 -22.62 14.80
N ALA A 254 -28.55 -22.77 16.12
CA ALA A 254 -28.20 -24.02 16.81
C ALA A 254 -29.12 -25.19 16.44
N THR A 255 -30.38 -24.90 16.11
CA THR A 255 -31.44 -25.88 15.81
C THR A 255 -31.75 -26.01 14.31
N ALA A 256 -31.20 -25.14 13.46
CA ALA A 256 -31.48 -25.10 12.03
C ALA A 256 -31.13 -26.41 11.30
N ASP A 257 -32.04 -26.84 10.42
CA ASP A 257 -31.84 -27.99 9.56
C ASP A 257 -30.86 -27.69 8.40
N ASP A 258 -30.35 -28.76 7.78
CA ASP A 258 -29.35 -28.66 6.73
C ASP A 258 -29.88 -27.98 5.46
N ASP A 259 -31.17 -28.06 5.18
CA ASP A 259 -31.76 -27.53 3.94
C ASP A 259 -31.93 -26.01 4.02
N THR A 260 -32.35 -25.51 5.18
CA THR A 260 -32.38 -24.07 5.50
C THR A 260 -30.98 -23.47 5.41
N LEU A 261 -29.97 -24.13 5.97
CA LEU A 261 -28.59 -23.63 5.91
C LEU A 261 -27.96 -23.76 4.51
N LYS A 262 -28.36 -24.74 3.69
CA LYS A 262 -27.94 -24.82 2.28
C LYS A 262 -28.43 -23.65 1.45
N ALA A 263 -29.63 -23.15 1.72
CA ALA A 263 -30.22 -22.02 0.99
C ALA A 263 -29.47 -20.69 1.20
N THR A 264 -28.63 -20.58 2.23
CA THR A 264 -27.87 -19.35 2.56
C THR A 264 -26.73 -19.04 1.58
N GLY A 265 -26.28 -20.02 0.79
CA GLY A 265 -25.06 -19.90 -0.01
C GLY A 265 -23.74 -19.98 0.77
N ILE A 266 -23.80 -20.11 2.11
CA ILE A 266 -22.62 -20.32 2.95
C ILE A 266 -22.06 -21.71 2.69
N GLY A 267 -20.74 -21.78 2.45
CA GLY A 267 -20.03 -23.04 2.23
C GLY A 267 -20.27 -24.06 3.35
N ARG A 268 -20.38 -25.35 2.98
CA ARG A 268 -20.77 -26.44 3.89
C ARG A 268 -20.01 -26.45 5.22
N ALA A 269 -18.67 -26.38 5.17
CA ALA A 269 -17.84 -26.37 6.37
C ALA A 269 -18.11 -25.16 7.28
N SER A 270 -18.38 -23.98 6.69
CA SER A 270 -18.67 -22.76 7.45
C SER A 270 -20.02 -22.83 8.16
N ARG A 271 -21.08 -23.31 7.49
CA ARG A 271 -22.40 -23.45 8.12
C ARG A 271 -22.41 -24.51 9.23
N GLU A 272 -21.71 -25.63 9.05
CA GLU A 272 -21.56 -26.68 10.07
C GLU A 272 -20.84 -26.10 11.29
N ARG A 273 -19.69 -25.43 11.07
CA ARG A 273 -18.94 -24.76 12.13
C ARG A 273 -19.78 -23.75 12.91
N LEU A 274 -20.51 -22.86 12.23
CA LEU A 274 -21.32 -21.83 12.87
C LEU A 274 -22.48 -22.43 13.68
N ARG A 275 -23.13 -23.47 13.17
CA ARG A 275 -24.18 -24.21 13.90
C ARG A 275 -23.62 -24.89 15.15
N ASP A 276 -22.49 -25.56 15.05
CA ASP A 276 -21.88 -26.24 16.20
C ASP A 276 -21.36 -25.25 17.25
N GLN A 277 -20.85 -24.10 16.80
CA GLN A 277 -20.49 -23.00 17.68
C GLN A 277 -21.71 -22.44 18.43
N ALA A 278 -22.83 -22.20 17.73
CA ALA A 278 -24.09 -21.76 18.33
C ALA A 278 -24.62 -22.79 19.35
N ARG A 279 -24.53 -24.09 19.04
CA ARG A 279 -24.90 -25.18 19.97
C ARG A 279 -24.08 -25.16 21.26
N GLU A 280 -22.76 -24.98 21.15
CA GLU A 280 -21.89 -24.93 22.33
C GLU A 280 -22.17 -23.70 23.20
N GLN A 281 -22.40 -22.53 22.59
CA GLN A 281 -22.78 -21.31 23.31
C GLN A 281 -24.14 -21.45 23.98
N LEU A 282 -25.12 -22.08 23.31
CA LEU A 282 -26.42 -22.38 23.91
C LEU A 282 -26.28 -23.36 25.10
N ARG A 283 -25.40 -24.36 24.99
CA ARG A 283 -25.11 -25.30 26.09
C ARG A 283 -24.49 -24.58 27.29
N GLY A 284 -23.54 -23.69 27.07
CA GLY A 284 -22.91 -22.92 28.16
C GLY A 284 -23.89 -21.97 28.85
N ARG A 285 -24.80 -21.33 28.08
CA ARG A 285 -25.89 -20.52 28.65
C ARG A 285 -26.81 -21.34 29.56
N ALA A 286 -27.19 -22.54 29.12
CA ALA A 286 -28.02 -23.44 29.91
C ALA A 286 -27.30 -23.98 31.17
N ALA A 287 -25.99 -24.23 31.07
CA ALA A 287 -25.18 -24.74 32.17
C ALA A 287 -24.73 -23.66 33.17
N GLN A 288 -24.83 -22.38 32.81
CA GLN A 288 -24.32 -21.23 33.59
C GLN A 288 -22.84 -21.34 33.99
N GLN A 289 -22.05 -22.08 33.22
CA GLN A 289 -20.60 -22.24 33.41
C GLN A 289 -19.91 -22.34 32.04
N PRO A 290 -18.60 -22.03 31.93
CA PRO A 290 -17.86 -22.22 30.70
C PRO A 290 -17.86 -23.69 30.27
N THR A 291 -18.45 -23.98 29.10
CA THR A 291 -18.43 -25.30 28.46
C THR A 291 -17.67 -25.27 27.12
N ARG A 292 -17.10 -26.42 26.75
CA ARG A 292 -16.39 -26.66 25.48
C ARG A 292 -16.77 -27.99 24.83
N THR A 293 -16.63 -28.10 23.52
CA THR A 293 -16.72 -29.37 22.79
C THR A 293 -15.47 -29.56 21.95
N LEU A 294 -14.74 -30.64 22.21
CA LEU A 294 -13.57 -31.04 21.42
C LEU A 294 -14.04 -31.53 20.04
N LEU A 295 -13.27 -31.19 19.02
CA LEU A 295 -13.52 -31.60 17.64
C LEU A 295 -12.73 -32.85 17.32
N ASP A 296 -13.23 -33.63 16.36
CA ASP A 296 -12.52 -34.80 15.85
C ASP A 296 -11.12 -34.42 15.35
N PRO A 297 -10.09 -35.22 15.65
CA PRO A 297 -8.72 -34.90 15.27
C PRO A 297 -8.57 -34.89 13.75
N GLN A 298 -7.90 -33.85 13.25
CA GLN A 298 -7.49 -33.72 11.85
C GLN A 298 -5.95 -33.70 11.78
N PRO A 299 -5.33 -34.40 10.81
CA PRO A 299 -3.88 -34.39 10.65
C PRO A 299 -3.34 -32.96 10.53
N ALA A 300 -2.28 -32.65 11.29
CA ALA A 300 -1.61 -31.35 11.30
C ALA A 300 -2.52 -30.12 11.60
N GLN A 301 -3.64 -30.31 12.31
CA GLN A 301 -4.53 -29.23 12.73
C GLN A 301 -4.86 -29.30 14.22
N GLY A 302 -5.25 -28.16 14.81
CA GLY A 302 -5.65 -28.10 16.21
C GLY A 302 -4.58 -28.66 17.16
N LEU A 303 -4.98 -29.50 18.11
CA LEU A 303 -4.11 -30.14 19.10
C LEU A 303 -3.03 -31.03 18.47
N ALA A 304 -3.19 -31.48 17.22
CA ALA A 304 -2.17 -32.22 16.49
C ALA A 304 -1.00 -31.33 16.01
N ARG A 305 -1.13 -30.00 16.11
CA ARG A 305 -0.05 -29.04 15.81
C ARG A 305 0.86 -28.76 17.00
N LEU A 306 0.49 -29.19 18.20
CA LEU A 306 1.32 -28.97 19.38
C LEU A 306 2.54 -29.88 19.32
N PRO A 307 3.77 -29.32 19.31
CA PRO A 307 4.98 -30.12 19.44
C PRO A 307 5.07 -30.72 20.85
N GLU A 308 6.04 -31.59 21.08
CA GLU A 308 6.29 -32.12 22.42
C GLU A 308 6.80 -30.97 23.32
N PRO A 309 6.22 -30.75 24.52
CA PRO A 309 6.69 -29.72 25.43
C PRO A 309 8.16 -29.92 25.80
N SER A 310 8.96 -28.85 25.78
CA SER A 310 10.39 -28.90 26.06
C SER A 310 10.76 -27.97 27.22
N PRO A 311 11.69 -28.33 28.13
CA PRO A 311 12.09 -27.46 29.24
C PRO A 311 12.56 -26.07 28.80
N GLY A 312 13.10 -25.93 27.59
CA GLY A 312 13.53 -24.66 27.01
C GLY A 312 12.44 -23.83 26.33
N ASP A 313 11.15 -24.23 26.35
CA ASP A 313 10.09 -23.46 25.69
C ASP A 313 9.95 -22.05 26.26
N LEU A 314 9.68 -21.09 25.37
CA LEU A 314 9.50 -19.67 25.68
C LEU A 314 8.11 -19.18 25.30
N TYR A 315 7.65 -18.10 25.94
CA TYR A 315 6.35 -17.48 25.72
C TYR A 315 6.54 -16.00 25.44
N LEU A 316 6.01 -15.52 24.31
CA LEU A 316 6.27 -14.18 23.79
C LEU A 316 4.99 -13.37 23.69
N ASP A 317 5.04 -12.14 24.16
CA ASP A 317 4.02 -11.12 23.96
C ASP A 317 4.65 -9.73 23.72
N PHE A 318 3.97 -8.87 22.98
CA PHE A 318 4.43 -7.51 22.67
C PHE A 318 3.40 -6.48 23.14
N GLU A 319 3.88 -5.40 23.74
CA GLU A 319 3.12 -4.17 23.88
C GLU A 319 3.64 -3.12 22.90
N GLY A 320 2.71 -2.55 22.14
CA GLY A 320 2.99 -1.55 21.14
C GLY A 320 2.16 -0.30 21.33
N ASP A 321 2.78 0.84 21.04
CA ASP A 321 2.09 2.11 20.88
C ASP A 321 1.84 2.35 19.39
N PRO A 322 0.62 2.08 18.90
CA PRO A 322 0.28 2.38 17.53
C PRO A 322 0.23 3.89 17.27
N LEU A 323 0.29 4.78 18.27
CA LEU A 323 0.26 6.24 18.13
C LEU A 323 1.65 6.88 18.11
N SER A 324 2.72 6.10 18.25
CA SER A 324 4.09 6.60 18.25
C SER A 324 4.50 7.18 16.87
N GLY A 325 5.48 8.10 16.87
CA GLY A 325 5.72 9.09 15.81
C GLY A 325 6.24 8.57 14.45
N ASP A 326 6.51 7.28 14.29
CA ASP A 326 6.88 6.68 13.01
C ASP A 326 5.66 6.03 12.34
N ASP A 327 5.62 5.97 10.99
CA ASP A 327 4.50 5.42 10.19
C ASP A 327 4.08 3.97 10.53
N HIS A 328 4.81 3.29 11.43
CA HIS A 328 4.63 1.90 11.81
C HIS A 328 4.39 1.66 13.31
N GLY A 329 4.35 2.71 14.14
CA GLY A 329 4.29 2.59 15.60
C GLY A 329 5.63 2.18 16.24
N LEU A 330 5.60 1.96 17.56
CA LEU A 330 6.74 1.51 18.39
C LEU A 330 6.26 0.36 19.26
N GLU A 331 6.87 -0.82 19.12
CA GLU A 331 6.80 -1.87 20.13
C GLU A 331 7.71 -1.45 21.29
N TYR A 332 7.10 -0.94 22.37
CA TYR A 332 7.86 -0.40 23.49
C TYR A 332 8.24 -1.46 24.53
N LEU A 333 7.61 -2.63 24.50
CA LEU A 333 7.95 -3.75 25.37
C LEU A 333 7.80 -5.09 24.65
N ALA A 334 8.84 -5.92 24.72
CA ALA A 334 8.78 -7.33 24.40
C ALA A 334 8.95 -8.15 25.69
N GLY A 335 7.90 -8.87 26.08
CA GLY A 335 7.91 -9.78 27.22
C GLY A 335 8.25 -11.19 26.78
N ILE A 336 9.26 -11.80 27.43
CA ILE A 336 9.60 -13.21 27.20
C ILE A 336 9.59 -13.99 28.51
N GLY A 337 8.69 -14.97 28.59
CA GLY A 337 8.54 -15.90 29.69
C GLY A 337 9.18 -17.24 29.41
N ASP A 338 9.62 -17.95 30.45
CA ASP A 338 10.08 -19.34 30.38
C ASP A 338 9.09 -20.30 31.07
N ARG A 339 9.26 -21.61 30.85
CA ARG A 339 8.40 -22.64 31.48
C ARG A 339 8.42 -22.64 33.01
N SER A 340 9.45 -22.09 33.65
CA SER A 340 9.57 -22.04 35.10
C SER A 340 8.87 -20.82 35.73
N GLY A 341 8.29 -19.94 34.91
CA GLY A 341 7.67 -18.69 35.33
C GLY A 341 8.66 -17.53 35.46
N GLY A 342 9.89 -17.69 34.95
CA GLY A 342 10.80 -16.58 34.75
C GLY A 342 10.29 -15.67 33.64
N PHE A 343 10.55 -14.37 33.75
CA PHE A 343 10.10 -13.37 32.78
C PHE A 343 11.17 -12.29 32.61
N THR A 344 11.40 -11.90 31.36
CA THR A 344 12.31 -10.81 30.99
C THR A 344 11.52 -9.78 30.18
N ALA A 345 11.52 -8.53 30.66
CA ALA A 345 11.05 -7.37 29.91
C ALA A 345 12.20 -6.74 29.12
N LEU A 346 12.02 -6.57 27.83
CA LEU A 346 12.91 -5.79 26.97
C LEU A 346 12.19 -4.51 26.55
N TRP A 347 12.67 -3.36 27.01
CA TRP A 347 12.04 -2.06 26.77
C TRP A 347 12.67 -1.30 25.61
N ALA A 348 11.84 -0.51 24.91
CA ALA A 348 12.26 0.45 23.92
C ALA A 348 11.41 1.73 23.97
N HIS A 349 12.07 2.89 23.94
CA HIS A 349 11.41 4.20 23.99
C HIS A 349 11.68 5.08 22.76
N ASP A 350 12.55 4.60 21.87
CA ASP A 350 12.85 5.19 20.58
C ASP A 350 13.23 4.10 19.55
N ALA A 351 13.35 4.48 18.28
CA ALA A 351 13.67 3.56 17.19
C ALA A 351 15.05 2.88 17.33
N GLY A 352 16.01 3.54 17.98
CA GLY A 352 17.34 2.97 18.24
C GLY A 352 17.30 1.91 19.34
N GLU A 353 16.49 2.12 20.37
CA GLU A 353 16.18 1.14 21.39
C GLU A 353 15.34 -0.01 20.84
N GLU A 354 14.35 0.24 19.98
CA GLU A 354 13.52 -0.81 19.34
C GLU A 354 14.40 -1.73 18.48
N ARG A 355 15.35 -1.16 17.72
CA ARG A 355 16.37 -1.93 16.99
C ARG A 355 17.18 -2.86 17.90
N ARG A 356 17.58 -2.39 19.09
CA ARG A 356 18.32 -3.20 20.08
C ARG A 356 17.45 -4.27 20.71
N MET A 357 16.24 -3.90 21.15
CA MET A 357 15.25 -4.79 21.74
C MET A 357 14.98 -6.00 20.84
N VAL A 358 14.76 -5.77 19.55
CA VAL A 358 14.48 -6.83 18.57
C VAL A 358 15.70 -7.71 18.32
N ALA A 359 16.91 -7.12 18.24
CA ALA A 359 18.13 -7.90 18.11
C ALA A 359 18.37 -8.80 19.33
N ASP A 360 18.22 -8.25 20.54
CA ASP A 360 18.38 -8.95 21.81
C ASP A 360 17.34 -10.07 21.97
N LEU A 361 16.09 -9.82 21.56
CA LEU A 361 15.02 -10.81 21.59
C LEU A 361 15.35 -12.01 20.69
N VAL A 362 15.74 -11.77 19.43
CA VAL A 362 16.10 -12.85 18.51
C VAL A 362 17.34 -13.61 18.99
N ASP A 363 18.35 -12.91 19.52
CA ASP A 363 19.55 -13.54 20.07
C ASP A 363 19.23 -14.47 21.24
N ARG A 364 18.31 -14.09 22.13
CA ARG A 364 17.83 -14.92 23.24
C ARG A 364 17.10 -16.17 22.76
N ILE A 365 16.24 -16.04 21.74
CA ILE A 365 15.53 -17.19 21.15
C ILE A 365 16.53 -18.16 20.50
N VAL A 366 17.53 -17.63 19.78
CA VAL A 366 18.59 -18.45 19.17
C VAL A 366 19.46 -19.14 20.23
N GLU A 367 19.79 -18.46 21.33
CA GLU A 367 20.55 -19.03 22.44
C GLU A 367 19.78 -20.18 23.11
N ALA A 368 18.47 -19.99 23.36
CA ALA A 368 17.60 -21.02 23.90
C ALA A 368 17.49 -22.23 22.95
N TRP A 369 17.34 -22.00 21.64
CA TRP A 369 17.30 -23.09 20.66
C TRP A 369 18.63 -23.86 20.56
N ARG A 370 19.77 -23.18 20.70
CA ARG A 370 21.09 -23.84 20.78
C ARG A 370 21.24 -24.68 22.05
N ALA A 371 20.69 -24.22 23.17
CA ALA A 371 20.74 -24.94 24.43
C ALA A 371 19.79 -26.16 24.45
N ASP A 372 18.63 -26.02 23.80
CA ASP A 372 17.59 -27.06 23.70
C ASP A 372 17.00 -27.09 22.27
N PRO A 373 17.49 -27.98 21.40
CA PRO A 373 16.99 -28.09 20.02
C PRO A 373 15.51 -28.46 19.90
N GLY A 374 14.91 -28.97 20.99
CA GLY A 374 13.49 -29.30 21.08
C GLY A 374 12.60 -28.12 21.46
N MET A 375 13.15 -26.97 21.83
CA MET A 375 12.37 -25.82 22.28
C MET A 375 11.53 -25.17 21.17
N HIS A 376 10.44 -24.54 21.61
CA HIS A 376 9.59 -23.70 20.79
C HIS A 376 9.27 -22.37 21.49
N VAL A 377 8.86 -21.38 20.69
CA VAL A 377 8.35 -20.08 21.15
C VAL A 377 6.84 -20.03 20.91
N TYR A 378 6.08 -19.96 21.98
CA TYR A 378 4.62 -19.91 21.96
C TYR A 378 4.12 -18.47 22.07
N HIS A 379 3.04 -18.16 21.34
CA HIS A 379 2.41 -16.85 21.35
C HIS A 379 0.91 -16.98 20.99
N TYR A 380 0.13 -15.93 21.25
CA TYR A 380 -1.34 -15.95 21.13
C TYR A 380 -1.90 -15.07 20.00
N ALA A 381 -1.31 -15.10 18.81
CA ALA A 381 -1.92 -14.62 17.55
C ALA A 381 -0.89 -14.71 16.43
N ALA A 382 -1.30 -14.45 15.18
CA ALA A 382 -0.33 -14.22 14.11
C ALA A 382 0.47 -12.90 14.28
N TYR A 383 0.11 -12.05 15.24
CA TYR A 383 0.65 -10.70 15.40
C TYR A 383 2.14 -10.73 15.77
N GLU A 384 2.56 -11.53 16.74
CA GLU A 384 3.93 -11.47 17.30
C GLU A 384 4.98 -11.85 16.26
N VAL A 385 4.72 -12.92 15.49
CA VAL A 385 5.61 -13.32 14.37
C VAL A 385 5.58 -12.29 13.24
N SER A 386 4.43 -11.66 12.99
CA SER A 386 4.32 -10.58 12.00
C SER A 386 5.08 -9.33 12.43
N ALA A 387 5.03 -8.98 13.73
CA ALA A 387 5.79 -7.91 14.33
C ALA A 387 7.29 -8.18 14.24
N LEU A 388 7.75 -9.39 14.61
CA LEU A 388 9.16 -9.80 14.46
C LEU A 388 9.65 -9.67 13.01
N LYS A 389 8.89 -10.16 12.02
CA LYS A 389 9.23 -10.03 10.60
C LYS A 389 9.30 -8.56 10.18
N ARG A 390 8.31 -7.75 10.60
CA ARG A 390 8.26 -6.32 10.31
C ARG A 390 9.45 -5.58 10.90
N LEU A 391 9.77 -5.81 12.17
CA LEU A 391 10.84 -5.14 12.90
C LEU A 391 12.24 -5.54 12.41
N THR A 392 12.50 -6.84 12.22
CA THR A 392 13.79 -7.31 11.68
C THR A 392 14.03 -6.78 10.26
N GLY A 393 13.00 -6.75 9.41
CA GLY A 393 13.07 -6.15 8.08
C GLY A 393 13.21 -4.63 8.09
N ARG A 394 12.45 -3.94 8.95
CA ARG A 394 12.49 -2.47 9.12
C ARG A 394 13.87 -1.99 9.53
N TYR A 395 14.49 -2.67 10.49
CA TYR A 395 15.79 -2.28 11.04
C TYR A 395 16.99 -2.98 10.40
N GLY A 396 16.75 -3.94 9.49
CA GLY A 396 17.81 -4.73 8.87
C GLY A 396 18.64 -5.53 9.88
N VAL A 397 18.03 -6.03 10.97
CA VAL A 397 18.73 -6.75 12.05
C VAL A 397 18.18 -8.17 12.18
N ARG A 398 19.09 -9.14 12.38
CA ARG A 398 18.79 -10.56 12.65
C ARG A 398 17.81 -11.23 11.67
N GLU A 399 17.73 -10.73 10.44
CA GLU A 399 16.83 -11.24 9.39
C GLU A 399 17.11 -12.70 9.02
N ALA A 400 18.38 -13.10 9.04
CA ALA A 400 18.81 -14.46 8.73
C ALA A 400 18.51 -15.43 9.89
N GLU A 401 18.73 -15.00 11.12
CA GLU A 401 18.42 -15.74 12.33
C GLU A 401 16.92 -15.99 12.45
N LEU A 402 16.09 -14.96 12.22
CA LEU A 402 14.63 -15.12 12.20
C LEU A 402 14.18 -16.05 11.06
N ASP A 403 14.78 -15.96 9.87
CA ASP A 403 14.50 -16.88 8.75
C ASP A 403 14.68 -18.34 9.16
N GLN A 404 15.77 -18.63 9.87
CA GLN A 404 16.11 -19.98 10.29
C GLN A 404 15.15 -20.49 11.34
N LEU A 405 14.81 -19.68 12.34
CA LEU A 405 13.79 -20.04 13.34
C LEU A 405 12.45 -20.36 12.68
N LEU A 406 12.07 -19.60 11.64
CA LEU A 406 10.85 -19.85 10.87
C LEU A 406 10.92 -21.14 10.04
N ARG A 407 12.04 -21.39 9.34
CA ARG A 407 12.25 -22.63 8.56
C ARG A 407 12.33 -23.88 9.43
N ALA A 408 12.87 -23.73 10.64
CA ALA A 408 12.92 -24.79 11.64
C ALA A 408 11.59 -24.94 12.40
N GLU A 409 10.54 -24.17 12.04
CA GLU A 409 9.21 -24.21 12.65
C GLU A 409 9.23 -24.00 14.18
N ARG A 410 10.08 -23.09 14.67
CA ARG A 410 10.24 -22.83 16.12
C ARG A 410 9.09 -22.06 16.76
N PHE A 411 8.27 -21.36 15.98
CA PHE A 411 7.16 -20.55 16.50
C PHE A 411 5.84 -21.31 16.44
N VAL A 412 5.08 -21.31 17.54
CA VAL A 412 3.80 -21.99 17.66
C VAL A 412 2.70 -20.99 18.05
N ASP A 413 1.82 -20.70 17.10
CA ASP A 413 0.63 -19.87 17.32
C ASP A 413 -0.48 -20.70 17.98
N LEU A 414 -0.81 -20.38 19.23
CA LEU A 414 -1.82 -21.11 20.02
C LEU A 414 -3.26 -20.74 19.63
N TYR A 415 -3.50 -19.57 19.02
CA TYR A 415 -4.85 -19.16 18.60
C TYR A 415 -5.51 -20.15 17.62
N PRO A 416 -4.88 -20.55 16.49
CA PRO A 416 -5.43 -21.55 15.59
C PRO A 416 -5.49 -22.94 16.25
N VAL A 417 -4.59 -23.27 17.20
CA VAL A 417 -4.67 -24.52 17.97
C VAL A 417 -6.00 -24.57 18.72
N VAL A 418 -6.35 -23.54 19.51
CA VAL A 418 -7.65 -23.49 20.22
C VAL A 418 -8.82 -23.56 19.23
N ARG A 419 -8.84 -22.68 18.22
CA ARG A 419 -9.97 -22.54 17.29
C ARG A 419 -10.26 -23.79 16.46
N GLN A 420 -9.22 -24.53 16.08
CA GLN A 420 -9.33 -25.75 15.28
C GLN A 420 -9.57 -27.01 16.13
N SER A 421 -9.42 -26.92 17.46
CA SER A 421 -9.56 -28.08 18.35
C SER A 421 -10.90 -28.15 19.06
N MET A 422 -11.58 -27.01 19.22
CA MET A 422 -12.79 -26.97 20.02
C MET A 422 -13.76 -25.85 19.64
N ARG A 423 -15.02 -26.07 19.98
CA ARG A 423 -16.02 -25.01 20.16
C ARG A 423 -16.07 -24.63 21.63
N ILE A 424 -16.20 -23.33 21.91
CA ILE A 424 -16.29 -22.81 23.28
C ILE A 424 -17.59 -22.05 23.47
N SER A 425 -18.09 -22.01 24.70
CA SER A 425 -19.35 -21.33 25.04
C SER A 425 -19.27 -19.80 25.12
N LYS A 426 -18.08 -19.22 24.90
CA LYS A 426 -17.87 -17.76 24.88
C LYS A 426 -18.11 -17.19 23.48
N GLU A 427 -18.32 -15.88 23.43
CA GLU A 427 -18.68 -15.12 22.22
C GLU A 427 -17.47 -14.80 21.32
N SER A 428 -16.25 -15.00 21.83
CA SER A 428 -15.00 -14.87 21.06
C SER A 428 -13.92 -15.82 21.57
N TYR A 429 -12.89 -16.03 20.75
CA TYR A 429 -11.67 -16.77 21.07
C TYR A 429 -10.53 -15.80 21.43
N SER A 430 -10.79 -14.69 22.12
CA SER A 430 -9.70 -13.89 22.69
C SER A 430 -9.16 -14.58 23.95
N ILE A 431 -7.89 -14.37 24.29
CA ILE A 431 -7.26 -15.05 25.42
C ILE A 431 -8.06 -14.82 26.71
N LYS A 432 -8.49 -13.57 26.93
CA LYS A 432 -9.32 -13.18 28.08
C LYS A 432 -10.66 -13.92 28.18
N LYS A 433 -11.23 -14.41 27.07
CA LYS A 433 -12.43 -15.27 27.11
C LYS A 433 -12.06 -16.74 27.32
N VAL A 434 -10.91 -17.18 26.82
CA VAL A 434 -10.41 -18.57 26.96
C VAL A 434 -9.87 -18.85 28.37
N GLU A 435 -9.38 -17.84 29.08
CA GLU A 435 -8.95 -17.88 30.49
C GLU A 435 -9.95 -18.52 31.44
N ALA A 436 -11.24 -18.34 31.16
CA ALA A 436 -12.34 -18.94 31.93
C ALA A 436 -12.33 -20.49 31.91
N PHE A 437 -11.56 -21.14 31.04
CA PHE A 437 -11.49 -22.60 30.91
C PHE A 437 -10.32 -23.23 31.68
N TYR A 438 -9.34 -22.44 32.13
CA TYR A 438 -8.16 -22.94 32.86
C TYR A 438 -7.92 -22.24 34.21
N GLY A 439 -8.96 -21.56 34.74
CA GLY A 439 -9.00 -21.17 36.16
C GLY A 439 -8.68 -19.71 36.46
N ARG A 440 -8.63 -18.84 35.45
CA ARG A 440 -8.54 -17.38 35.63
C ARG A 440 -9.93 -16.76 35.65
N GLU A 441 -10.24 -15.98 36.68
CA GLU A 441 -11.50 -15.23 36.82
C GLU A 441 -11.23 -13.72 36.83
N HIS A 442 -11.73 -13.02 35.81
CA HIS A 442 -11.77 -11.55 35.80
C HIS A 442 -13.09 -11.06 36.36
N THR A 443 -13.03 -10.34 37.48
CA THR A 443 -14.19 -9.69 38.12
C THR A 443 -14.08 -8.17 37.97
N GLY A 444 -14.27 -7.66 36.75
CA GLY A 444 -14.23 -6.21 36.48
C GLY A 444 -14.06 -5.89 35.00
N ASP A 445 -14.35 -4.63 34.62
CA ASP A 445 -14.17 -4.11 33.27
C ASP A 445 -12.75 -4.43 32.76
N VAL A 446 -12.71 -5.01 31.56
CA VAL A 446 -11.51 -5.50 30.91
C VAL A 446 -10.50 -4.36 30.79
N ALA A 447 -9.33 -4.49 31.43
CA ALA A 447 -8.18 -3.67 31.05
C ALA A 447 -7.86 -4.03 29.59
N ASP A 448 -8.14 -3.10 28.68
CA ASP A 448 -7.96 -3.28 27.25
C ASP A 448 -6.52 -2.96 26.83
N ALA A 449 -6.10 -3.45 25.66
CA ALA A 449 -4.80 -3.11 25.07
C ALA A 449 -4.60 -1.58 24.93
N MET A 450 -5.68 -0.80 24.86
CA MET A 450 -5.62 0.66 24.80
C MET A 450 -5.23 1.29 26.15
N SER A 451 -5.53 0.64 27.28
CA SER A 451 -5.16 1.11 28.62
C SER A 451 -3.64 1.08 28.81
N SER A 452 -2.96 0.05 28.28
CA SER A 452 -1.49 -0.06 28.25
C SER A 452 -0.87 1.13 27.49
N VAL A 453 -1.40 1.44 26.30
CA VAL A 453 -0.99 2.61 25.48
C VAL A 453 -1.20 3.93 26.21
N VAL A 454 -2.35 4.10 26.89
CA VAL A 454 -2.66 5.32 27.65
C VAL A 454 -1.72 5.51 28.83
N GLU A 455 -1.39 4.45 29.56
CA GLU A 455 -0.41 4.52 30.65
C GLU A 455 1.00 4.84 30.12
N TYR A 456 1.36 4.31 28.95
CA TYR A 456 2.64 4.63 28.31
C TYR A 456 2.73 6.10 27.89
N GLU A 457 1.67 6.67 27.30
CA GLU A 457 1.63 8.10 26.94
C GLU A 457 1.67 9.01 28.18
N LYS A 458 1.03 8.62 29.29
CA LYS A 458 1.17 9.35 30.56
C LYS A 458 2.61 9.32 31.06
N TRP A 459 3.27 8.17 30.99
CA TRP A 459 4.68 8.06 31.36
C TRP A 459 5.57 8.94 30.48
N LEU A 460 5.30 9.06 29.18
CA LEU A 460 6.05 9.98 28.31
C LEU A 460 5.93 11.43 28.78
N ALA A 461 4.78 11.82 29.38
CA ALA A 461 4.51 13.15 29.89
C ALA A 461 5.09 13.42 31.29
N ASP A 462 4.90 12.52 32.25
CA ASP A 462 5.27 12.73 33.67
C ASP A 462 6.53 11.98 34.13
N ARG A 463 6.97 10.99 33.34
CA ARG A 463 8.11 10.09 33.60
C ARG A 463 8.02 9.31 34.92
N ASP A 464 6.81 9.01 35.39
CA ASP A 464 6.58 8.24 36.63
C ASP A 464 6.89 6.73 36.43
N PRO A 465 7.90 6.17 37.12
CA PRO A 465 8.27 4.75 36.97
C PRO A 465 7.16 3.77 37.37
N ALA A 466 6.18 4.18 38.20
CA ALA A 466 5.07 3.30 38.58
C ALA A 466 4.20 2.90 37.38
N ARG A 467 4.17 3.71 36.32
CA ARG A 467 3.41 3.43 35.10
C ARG A 467 4.05 2.33 34.25
N LEU A 468 5.37 2.37 34.10
CA LEU A 468 6.11 1.30 33.41
C LEU A 468 5.96 -0.03 34.14
N GLN A 469 5.97 0.00 35.48
CA GLN A 469 5.72 -1.22 36.27
C GLN A 469 4.33 -1.79 36.01
N ALA A 470 3.29 -0.95 35.96
CA ALA A 470 1.92 -1.40 35.68
C ALA A 470 1.79 -2.04 34.29
N ILE A 471 2.48 -1.50 33.28
CA ILE A 471 2.54 -2.07 31.93
C ILE A 471 3.32 -3.39 31.93
N GLU A 472 4.47 -3.46 32.63
CA GLU A 472 5.23 -4.71 32.76
C GLU A 472 4.41 -5.81 33.43
N ASP A 473 3.69 -5.48 34.49
CA ASP A 473 2.84 -6.42 35.23
C ASP A 473 1.68 -6.93 34.35
N TYR A 474 1.10 -6.07 33.52
CA TYR A 474 0.08 -6.43 32.54
C TYR A 474 0.63 -7.38 31.46
N ASN A 475 1.76 -7.04 30.85
CA ASN A 475 2.38 -7.87 29.82
C ASN A 475 2.86 -9.23 30.37
N ARG A 476 3.38 -9.24 31.60
CA ARG A 476 3.71 -10.47 32.34
C ARG A 476 2.48 -11.35 32.53
N ASP A 477 1.33 -10.77 32.87
CA ASP A 477 0.07 -11.51 33.03
C ASP A 477 -0.34 -12.20 31.71
N ASP A 478 -0.20 -11.54 30.57
CA ASP A 478 -0.52 -12.09 29.24
C ASP A 478 0.47 -13.19 28.79
N VAL A 479 1.76 -13.03 29.10
CA VAL A 479 2.77 -14.09 28.89
C VAL A 479 2.48 -15.33 29.76
N ASP A 480 2.15 -15.13 31.04
CA ASP A 480 1.77 -16.23 31.94
C ASP A 480 0.47 -16.89 31.51
N SER A 481 -0.50 -16.10 31.02
CA SER A 481 -1.76 -16.60 30.46
C SER A 481 -1.52 -17.52 29.25
N THR A 482 -0.60 -17.14 28.37
CA THR A 482 -0.20 -17.95 27.21
C THR A 482 0.46 -19.27 27.64
N ARG A 483 1.30 -19.24 28.69
CA ARG A 483 1.91 -20.44 29.27
C ARG A 483 0.88 -21.39 29.88
N GLU A 484 -0.03 -20.85 30.69
CA GLU A 484 -1.09 -21.64 31.32
C GLU A 484 -2.07 -22.22 30.29
N LEU A 485 -2.35 -21.47 29.22
CA LEU A 485 -3.13 -21.96 28.09
C LEU A 485 -2.43 -23.15 27.40
N HIS A 486 -1.11 -23.07 27.18
CA HIS A 486 -0.35 -24.18 26.61
C HIS A 486 -0.46 -25.44 27.47
N ASP A 487 -0.25 -25.32 28.79
CA ASP A 487 -0.39 -26.44 29.72
C ASP A 487 -1.83 -27.00 29.71
N TRP A 488 -2.84 -26.13 29.66
CA TRP A 488 -4.23 -26.56 29.53
C TRP A 488 -4.50 -27.29 28.21
N LEU A 489 -3.96 -26.82 27.09
CA LEU A 489 -4.12 -27.47 25.78
C LEU A 489 -3.49 -28.87 25.77
N GLU A 490 -2.37 -29.09 26.46
CA GLU A 490 -1.80 -30.43 26.65
C GLU A 490 -2.76 -31.37 27.41
N THR A 491 -3.50 -30.86 28.41
CA THR A 491 -4.56 -31.67 29.05
C THR A 491 -5.70 -32.00 28.09
N GLN A 492 -6.08 -31.07 27.20
CA GLN A 492 -7.12 -31.30 26.20
C GLN A 492 -6.66 -32.30 25.12
N ARG A 493 -5.37 -32.27 24.77
CA ARG A 493 -4.75 -33.24 23.89
C ARG A 493 -4.81 -34.65 24.47
N ALA A 494 -4.48 -34.81 25.75
CA ALA A 494 -4.58 -36.10 26.44
C ALA A 494 -6.04 -36.62 26.47
N GLU A 495 -7.02 -35.74 26.69
CA GLU A 495 -8.45 -36.09 26.60
C GLU A 495 -8.83 -36.57 25.19
N LEU A 496 -8.36 -35.87 24.15
CA LEU A 496 -8.64 -36.23 22.76
C LEU A 496 -7.96 -37.56 22.36
N GLU A 497 -6.73 -37.81 22.80
CA GLU A 497 -6.01 -39.08 22.61
C GLU A 497 -6.74 -40.25 23.28
N ALA A 498 -7.30 -40.03 24.48
CA ALA A 498 -8.08 -41.05 25.17
C ALA A 498 -9.38 -41.40 24.41
N MET A 499 -9.96 -40.46 23.66
CA MET A 499 -11.19 -40.67 22.88
C MET A 499 -10.95 -41.30 21.50
N HIS A 500 -9.87 -40.91 20.79
CA HIS A 500 -9.65 -41.27 19.39
C HIS A 500 -8.39 -42.11 19.12
N GLY A 501 -7.60 -42.41 20.16
CA GLY A 501 -6.32 -43.08 20.04
C GLY A 501 -5.14 -42.11 19.84
N PRO A 502 -3.92 -42.62 19.62
CA PRO A 502 -2.71 -41.80 19.57
C PRO A 502 -2.78 -40.70 18.52
N LEU A 503 -2.50 -39.46 18.92
CA LEU A 503 -2.37 -38.34 18.01
C LEU A 503 -0.88 -38.16 17.69
N PRO A 504 -0.45 -38.21 16.43
CA PRO A 504 0.95 -37.92 16.11
C PRO A 504 1.27 -36.45 16.43
N ARG A 505 2.48 -36.21 16.96
CA ARG A 505 3.08 -34.87 17.09
C ARG A 505 3.66 -34.45 15.72
N PRO A 506 3.82 -33.14 15.46
CA PRO A 506 4.50 -32.67 14.26
C PRO A 506 5.96 -33.16 14.23
N THR A 507 6.41 -33.63 13.07
CA THR A 507 7.83 -33.92 12.83
C THR A 507 8.53 -32.64 12.46
N LEU A 508 9.48 -32.21 13.29
CA LEU A 508 10.26 -31.02 13.01
C LEU A 508 11.20 -31.27 11.81
N PRO A 509 11.37 -30.30 10.91
CA PRO A 509 12.35 -30.39 9.84
C PRO A 509 13.74 -30.62 10.42
N ASP A 510 14.50 -31.56 9.83
CA ASP A 510 15.91 -31.77 10.17
C ASP A 510 16.73 -30.64 9.54
N VAL A 511 16.77 -29.50 10.25
CA VAL A 511 17.60 -28.36 9.86
C VAL A 511 18.89 -28.48 10.64
N ASP A 512 20.00 -28.71 9.94
CA ASP A 512 21.39 -28.73 10.46
C ASP A 512 21.78 -27.34 10.99
N GLY A 513 21.08 -26.83 12.00
CA GLY A 513 21.26 -25.49 12.56
C GLY A 513 21.29 -24.37 11.50
N PRO A 514 21.89 -23.22 11.83
CA PRO A 514 22.13 -22.16 10.86
C PRO A 514 22.98 -22.67 9.70
N ALA A 515 22.47 -22.60 8.46
CA ALA A 515 23.35 -22.67 7.30
C ALA A 515 24.40 -21.54 7.46
N PRO A 516 25.71 -21.84 7.43
CA PRO A 516 26.72 -20.81 7.60
C PRO A 516 26.54 -19.78 6.50
N ARG A 517 26.53 -18.49 6.89
CA ARG A 517 26.53 -17.38 5.93
C ARG A 517 27.69 -17.58 4.96
N SER A 518 27.44 -17.34 3.67
CA SER A 518 28.52 -17.39 2.69
C SER A 518 29.59 -16.34 3.03
N ASP A 519 30.87 -16.62 2.74
CA ASP A 519 31.95 -15.64 2.98
C ASP A 519 31.65 -14.28 2.34
N ALA A 520 30.98 -14.27 1.19
CA ALA A 520 30.54 -13.06 0.51
C ALA A 520 29.49 -12.27 1.31
N GLU A 521 28.54 -12.96 1.95
CA GLU A 521 27.53 -12.33 2.80
C GLU A 521 28.13 -11.79 4.10
N VAL A 522 29.07 -12.53 4.70
CA VAL A 522 29.84 -12.04 5.86
C VAL A 522 30.62 -10.78 5.51
N ALA A 523 31.29 -10.76 4.36
CA ALA A 523 32.03 -9.58 3.90
C ALA A 523 31.13 -8.38 3.62
N GLU A 524 29.96 -8.58 3.01
CA GLU A 524 28.98 -7.52 2.80
C GLU A 524 28.45 -6.96 4.13
N LEU A 525 28.13 -7.80 5.11
CA LEU A 525 27.65 -7.33 6.42
C LEU A 525 28.74 -6.54 7.18
N ALA A 526 29.99 -6.99 7.12
CA ALA A 526 31.12 -6.22 7.66
C ALA A 526 31.32 -4.88 6.94
N LEU A 527 31.02 -4.82 5.64
CA LEU A 527 31.03 -3.57 4.86
C LEU A 527 29.89 -2.64 5.30
N VAL A 528 28.69 -3.16 5.54
CA VAL A 528 27.55 -2.40 6.08
C VAL A 528 27.89 -1.78 7.43
N GLU A 529 28.47 -2.55 8.35
CA GLU A 529 28.88 -2.06 9.67
C GLU A 529 29.87 -0.89 9.56
N ARG A 530 30.91 -1.05 8.73
CA ARG A 530 31.90 0.03 8.47
C ARG A 530 31.26 1.28 7.86
N LEU A 531 30.27 1.13 6.99
CA LEU A 531 29.54 2.25 6.40
C LEU A 531 28.67 2.96 7.43
N GLN A 532 27.99 2.21 8.30
CA GLN A 532 27.19 2.77 9.40
C GLN A 532 28.08 3.56 10.36
N ASP A 533 29.22 3.00 10.77
CA ASP A 533 30.21 3.68 11.62
C ASP A 533 30.81 4.93 10.95
N GLY A 534 30.93 4.91 9.62
CA GLY A 534 31.38 6.03 8.80
C GLY A 534 30.32 7.11 8.53
N GLY A 535 29.09 6.96 9.01
CA GLY A 535 28.00 7.91 8.77
C GLY A 535 27.31 7.77 7.39
N HIS A 536 27.52 6.65 6.69
CA HIS A 536 26.97 6.38 5.36
C HIS A 536 25.85 5.32 5.41
N ALA A 537 24.86 5.52 6.30
CA ALA A 537 23.80 4.54 6.56
C ALA A 537 23.01 4.13 5.29
N LEU A 538 22.62 5.10 4.46
CA LEU A 538 21.88 4.83 3.21
C LEU A 538 22.69 3.93 2.25
N LEU A 539 24.00 4.18 2.10
CA LEU A 539 24.85 3.30 1.28
C LEU A 539 24.97 1.90 1.89
N GLY A 540 25.03 1.79 3.22
CA GLY A 540 24.97 0.52 3.94
C GLY A 540 23.69 -0.26 3.63
N ASP A 541 22.54 0.41 3.63
CA ASP A 541 21.27 -0.21 3.26
C ASP A 541 21.27 -0.68 1.79
N LEU A 542 21.86 0.11 0.88
CA LEU A 542 21.92 -0.24 -0.53
C LEU A 542 22.81 -1.47 -0.82
N VAL A 543 23.83 -1.75 0.01
CA VAL A 543 24.68 -2.96 -0.13
C VAL A 543 23.85 -4.25 -0.03
N GLN A 544 22.87 -4.30 0.87
CA GLN A 544 22.00 -5.48 1.07
C GLN A 544 20.73 -5.47 0.21
N TRP A 545 20.46 -4.38 -0.51
CA TRP A 545 19.20 -4.18 -1.24
C TRP A 545 18.86 -5.33 -2.18
N HIS A 546 19.79 -5.73 -3.05
CA HIS A 546 19.51 -6.77 -4.06
C HIS A 546 19.23 -8.14 -3.44
N ARG A 547 19.90 -8.49 -2.32
CA ARG A 547 19.63 -9.75 -1.60
C ARG A 547 18.23 -9.75 -0.99
N ARG A 548 17.84 -8.64 -0.36
CA ARG A 548 16.48 -8.47 0.17
C ARG A 548 15.46 -8.61 -0.95
N GLU A 549 15.66 -7.93 -2.06
CA GLU A 549 14.76 -7.96 -3.21
C GLU A 549 14.63 -9.36 -3.85
N ALA A 550 15.72 -10.14 -3.90
CA ALA A 550 15.70 -11.50 -4.44
C ALA A 550 15.03 -12.53 -3.51
N ARG A 551 15.04 -12.30 -2.19
CA ARG A 551 14.61 -13.29 -1.19
C ARG A 551 13.16 -13.76 -1.36
N PRO A 552 12.14 -12.89 -1.56
CA PRO A 552 10.76 -13.34 -1.82
C PRO A 552 10.64 -14.22 -3.05
N GLY A 553 11.35 -13.89 -4.14
CA GLY A 553 11.33 -14.69 -5.37
C GLY A 553 11.97 -16.07 -5.18
N TRP A 554 13.01 -16.17 -4.36
CA TRP A 554 13.56 -17.46 -3.96
C TRP A 554 12.58 -18.25 -3.10
N TRP A 555 11.95 -17.63 -2.10
CA TRP A 555 10.92 -18.29 -1.28
C TRP A 555 9.78 -18.84 -2.13
N GLU A 556 9.22 -18.04 -3.05
CA GLU A 556 8.19 -18.50 -4.00
C GLU A 556 8.71 -19.67 -4.86
N PHE A 557 9.94 -19.58 -5.37
CA PHE A 557 10.52 -20.64 -6.19
C PHE A 557 10.65 -21.97 -5.44
N PHE A 558 11.00 -21.93 -4.15
CA PHE A 558 11.16 -23.13 -3.33
C PHE A 558 9.84 -23.69 -2.80
N SER A 559 8.92 -22.83 -2.34
CA SER A 559 7.64 -23.21 -1.70
C SER A 559 6.64 -23.82 -2.67
N ARG A 560 6.67 -23.47 -3.97
CA ARG A 560 5.79 -24.06 -4.99
C ARG A 560 5.87 -25.58 -5.08
N GLY A 561 7.01 -26.17 -4.69
CA GLY A 561 7.17 -27.63 -4.64
C GLY A 561 6.34 -28.30 -3.54
N GLU A 562 5.95 -27.54 -2.52
CA GLU A 562 5.23 -27.99 -1.31
C GLU A 562 3.71 -27.75 -1.40
N LEU A 563 3.25 -26.96 -2.38
CA LEU A 563 1.83 -26.72 -2.61
C LEU A 563 1.13 -27.98 -3.12
N GLU A 564 -0.11 -28.23 -2.69
CA GLU A 564 -1.01 -29.24 -3.26
C GLU A 564 -1.55 -28.79 -4.64
N ASP A 565 -2.07 -29.73 -5.46
CA ASP A 565 -2.48 -29.42 -6.84
C ASP A 565 -3.58 -28.35 -6.94
N GLU A 566 -4.55 -28.35 -6.03
CA GLU A 566 -5.60 -27.32 -5.95
C GLU A 566 -5.03 -25.95 -5.57
N GLN A 567 -4.10 -25.92 -4.62
CA GLN A 567 -3.41 -24.69 -4.19
C GLN A 567 -2.49 -24.14 -5.29
N LEU A 568 -1.90 -25.02 -6.11
CA LEU A 568 -1.07 -24.62 -7.23
C LEU A 568 -1.88 -24.02 -8.39
N VAL A 569 -3.14 -24.40 -8.56
CA VAL A 569 -4.07 -23.75 -9.51
C VAL A 569 -4.52 -22.38 -9.00
N GLU A 570 -4.60 -22.22 -7.68
CA GLU A 570 -4.87 -20.94 -7.03
C GLU A 570 -3.63 -20.02 -6.97
N ASP A 571 -2.43 -20.58 -7.12
CA ASP A 571 -1.18 -19.83 -7.20
C ASP A 571 -1.14 -18.98 -8.47
N ARG A 572 -1.18 -17.67 -8.30
CA ARG A 572 -1.26 -16.69 -9.41
C ARG A 572 0.05 -16.52 -10.18
N THR A 573 1.07 -17.33 -9.89
CA THR A 573 2.44 -17.13 -10.41
C THR A 573 2.93 -18.29 -11.27
N ALA A 574 2.54 -19.51 -10.93
CA ALA A 574 2.84 -20.73 -11.65
C ALA A 574 1.64 -21.18 -12.50
N LEU A 575 1.74 -22.36 -13.09
CA LEU A 575 0.66 -23.08 -13.76
C LEU A 575 0.51 -24.44 -13.08
N GLY A 576 -0.62 -24.64 -12.41
CA GLY A 576 -1.06 -25.92 -11.84
C GLY A 576 -2.02 -26.67 -12.77
N GLY A 577 -2.24 -27.96 -12.48
CA GLY A 577 -3.19 -28.79 -13.22
C GLY A 577 -2.80 -29.05 -14.68
N LEU A 578 -1.50 -29.12 -14.98
CA LEU A 578 -1.01 -29.34 -16.34
C LEU A 578 -1.37 -30.74 -16.85
N ALA A 579 -1.85 -30.78 -18.09
CA ALA A 579 -2.05 -32.01 -18.86
C ALA A 579 -1.35 -31.92 -20.21
N GLY A 580 -1.00 -33.07 -20.80
CA GLY A 580 -0.37 -33.14 -22.12
C GLY A 580 1.16 -33.28 -22.08
N GLY A 581 1.85 -32.49 -22.92
CA GLY A 581 3.29 -32.62 -23.21
C GLY A 581 3.60 -33.22 -24.59
N ALA A 582 2.64 -33.16 -25.52
CA ALA A 582 2.82 -33.72 -26.86
C ALA A 582 3.75 -32.84 -27.71
N GLU A 583 4.61 -33.46 -28.50
CA GLU A 583 5.43 -32.76 -29.49
C GLU A 583 4.55 -32.25 -30.64
N ILE A 584 4.45 -30.94 -30.80
CA ILE A 584 3.61 -30.30 -31.83
C ILE A 584 4.43 -29.78 -33.02
N GLY A 585 5.75 -29.77 -32.93
CA GLY A 585 6.61 -29.30 -34.02
C GLY A 585 8.09 -29.21 -33.67
N THR A 586 8.90 -28.79 -34.66
CA THR A 586 10.33 -28.57 -34.52
C THR A 586 10.70 -27.16 -34.98
N GLU A 587 11.53 -26.47 -34.19
CA GLU A 587 12.07 -25.15 -34.51
C GLU A 587 13.61 -25.19 -34.45
N LYS A 588 14.25 -25.13 -35.62
CA LYS A 588 15.70 -25.33 -35.78
C LYS A 588 16.15 -26.69 -35.21
N ARG A 589 16.89 -26.70 -34.08
CA ARG A 589 17.36 -27.91 -33.39
C ARG A 589 16.55 -28.26 -32.14
N SER A 590 15.52 -27.48 -31.81
CA SER A 590 14.68 -27.67 -30.63
C SER A 590 13.29 -28.14 -31.03
N LYS A 591 12.60 -28.84 -30.14
CA LYS A 591 11.23 -29.32 -30.32
C LYS A 591 10.26 -28.46 -29.50
N LEU A 592 9.01 -28.40 -29.95
CA LEU A 592 7.93 -27.67 -29.31
C LEU A 592 6.98 -28.66 -28.64
N TYR A 593 6.70 -28.44 -27.36
CA TYR A 593 5.84 -29.29 -26.53
C TYR A 593 4.66 -28.49 -26.02
N GLU A 594 3.45 -29.00 -26.25
CA GLU A 594 2.20 -28.35 -25.85
C GLU A 594 1.64 -28.96 -24.57
N PHE A 595 1.22 -28.09 -23.65
CA PHE A 595 0.51 -28.43 -22.43
C PHE A 595 -0.80 -27.64 -22.34
N THR A 596 -1.80 -28.24 -21.71
CA THR A 596 -3.07 -27.61 -21.35
C THR A 596 -3.22 -27.49 -19.84
N PHE A 597 -3.99 -26.50 -19.37
CA PHE A 597 -4.22 -26.25 -17.95
C PHE A 597 -5.56 -25.51 -17.73
N PRO A 598 -6.17 -25.54 -16.53
CA PRO A 598 -7.34 -24.73 -16.19
C PRO A 598 -7.05 -23.23 -16.30
N ALA A 599 -8.00 -22.41 -16.75
CA ALA A 599 -7.82 -20.96 -16.82
C ALA A 599 -7.41 -20.39 -15.45
N GLN A 600 -6.22 -19.77 -15.39
CA GLN A 600 -5.60 -19.28 -14.16
C GLN A 600 -4.60 -18.15 -14.48
N ASP A 601 -4.29 -17.30 -13.49
CA ASP A 601 -3.25 -16.28 -13.62
C ASP A 601 -1.85 -16.90 -13.55
N THR A 602 -0.89 -16.37 -14.29
CA THR A 602 0.51 -16.84 -14.23
C THR A 602 1.50 -15.71 -14.51
N LYS A 603 2.70 -15.80 -13.95
CA LYS A 603 3.84 -14.90 -14.27
C LYS A 603 4.61 -15.36 -15.51
N LEU A 604 4.32 -16.53 -16.07
CA LEU A 604 4.96 -17.01 -17.30
C LEU A 604 4.53 -16.18 -18.51
N SER A 605 5.49 -15.81 -19.35
CA SER A 605 5.25 -15.08 -20.60
C SER A 605 6.12 -15.64 -21.74
N VAL A 606 5.78 -15.32 -22.99
CA VAL A 606 6.58 -15.73 -24.15
C VAL A 606 8.04 -15.27 -24.00
N GLY A 607 8.98 -16.20 -24.18
CA GLY A 607 10.42 -16.01 -23.97
C GLY A 607 10.91 -16.39 -22.57
N SER A 608 10.00 -16.56 -21.60
CA SER A 608 10.36 -16.94 -20.23
C SER A 608 10.91 -18.37 -20.16
N LYS A 609 11.87 -18.62 -19.27
CA LYS A 609 12.28 -20.00 -18.95
C LYS A 609 11.26 -20.61 -17.99
N ALA A 610 10.74 -21.78 -18.35
CA ALA A 610 9.76 -22.49 -17.54
C ALA A 610 10.45 -23.61 -16.75
N PHE A 611 10.18 -23.67 -15.45
CA PHE A 611 10.74 -24.63 -14.51
C PHE A 611 9.65 -25.53 -13.96
N ASP A 612 9.95 -26.80 -13.76
CA ASP A 612 9.03 -27.71 -13.07
C ASP A 612 8.97 -27.34 -11.59
N VAL A 613 7.77 -27.08 -11.07
CA VAL A 613 7.58 -26.67 -9.67
C VAL A 613 8.02 -27.73 -8.67
N ALA A 614 7.95 -29.02 -9.04
CA ALA A 614 8.32 -30.13 -8.16
C ALA A 614 9.83 -30.37 -8.15
N THR A 615 10.42 -30.55 -9.34
CA THR A 615 11.85 -30.91 -9.46
C THR A 615 12.78 -29.70 -9.53
N ARG A 616 12.24 -28.50 -9.73
CA ARG A 616 12.98 -27.24 -9.95
C ARG A 616 13.91 -27.32 -11.17
N ALA A 617 13.69 -28.29 -12.05
CA ALA A 617 14.46 -28.46 -13.28
C ALA A 617 13.88 -27.60 -14.40
N ARG A 618 14.75 -27.05 -15.25
CA ARG A 618 14.31 -26.30 -16.42
C ARG A 618 13.63 -27.24 -17.42
N VAL A 619 12.37 -26.96 -17.74
CA VAL A 619 11.59 -27.70 -18.72
C VAL A 619 11.85 -27.18 -20.13
N GLY A 620 11.88 -25.85 -20.31
CA GLY A 620 12.05 -25.22 -21.61
C GLY A 620 11.97 -23.70 -21.58
N GLU A 621 11.73 -23.11 -22.75
CA GLU A 621 11.44 -21.68 -22.93
C GLU A 621 10.04 -21.53 -23.52
N VAL A 622 9.18 -20.71 -22.92
CA VAL A 622 7.81 -20.48 -23.39
C VAL A 622 7.83 -19.83 -24.78
N ARG A 623 7.08 -20.39 -25.72
CA ARG A 623 6.93 -19.85 -27.09
C ARG A 623 5.55 -19.28 -27.34
N GLU A 624 4.53 -19.92 -26.77
CA GLU A 624 3.16 -19.45 -26.82
C GLU A 624 2.53 -19.68 -25.45
N ILE A 625 1.67 -18.76 -25.03
CA ILE A 625 0.88 -18.92 -23.82
C ILE A 625 -0.46 -18.21 -24.00
N ASP A 626 -1.53 -18.92 -23.68
CA ASP A 626 -2.90 -18.45 -23.59
C ASP A 626 -3.44 -18.85 -22.22
N ALA A 627 -3.31 -17.95 -21.25
CA ALA A 627 -3.72 -18.18 -19.86
C ALA A 627 -5.25 -18.29 -19.71
N VAL A 628 -6.00 -17.67 -20.61
CA VAL A 628 -7.48 -17.69 -20.59
C VAL A 628 -8.00 -18.94 -21.28
N GLY A 629 -7.43 -19.31 -22.42
CA GLY A 629 -7.74 -20.54 -23.15
C GLY A 629 -7.10 -21.81 -22.57
N GLY A 630 -6.19 -21.67 -21.60
CA GLY A 630 -5.60 -22.80 -20.87
C GLY A 630 -4.55 -23.59 -21.66
N ARG A 631 -3.68 -22.90 -22.41
CA ARG A 631 -2.69 -23.51 -23.31
C ARG A 631 -1.31 -22.87 -23.20
N VAL A 632 -0.25 -23.69 -23.16
CA VAL A 632 1.14 -23.22 -23.20
C VAL A 632 1.99 -24.12 -24.07
N VAL A 633 2.88 -23.51 -24.86
CA VAL A 633 3.86 -24.21 -25.70
C VAL A 633 5.26 -23.86 -25.21
N VAL A 634 6.06 -24.88 -24.89
CA VAL A 634 7.45 -24.72 -24.48
C VAL A 634 8.40 -25.32 -25.51
N LYS A 635 9.46 -24.58 -25.81
CA LYS A 635 10.58 -25.03 -26.64
C LYS A 635 11.64 -25.66 -25.77
N SER A 636 12.00 -26.89 -26.09
CA SER A 636 13.07 -27.62 -25.39
C SER A 636 13.90 -28.46 -26.34
N THR A 637 15.15 -28.73 -25.98
CA THR A 637 16.02 -29.65 -26.71
C THR A 637 15.85 -31.11 -26.27
N LYS A 638 15.19 -31.32 -25.12
CA LYS A 638 14.86 -32.64 -24.57
C LYS A 638 13.34 -32.74 -24.36
N PRO A 639 12.75 -33.93 -24.50
CA PRO A 639 11.37 -34.15 -24.09
C PRO A 639 11.22 -33.81 -22.60
N PRO A 640 10.25 -32.97 -22.21
CA PRO A 640 9.88 -32.77 -20.82
C PRO A 640 9.55 -34.12 -20.17
N ALA A 641 10.05 -34.35 -18.94
CA ALA A 641 9.57 -35.46 -18.11
C ALA A 641 8.11 -35.18 -17.68
N ALA A 642 7.49 -36.06 -16.89
CA ALA A 642 6.18 -35.76 -16.30
C ALA A 642 6.29 -34.49 -15.44
N VAL A 643 5.80 -33.36 -15.98
CA VAL A 643 5.84 -32.05 -15.33
C VAL A 643 4.58 -31.91 -14.49
N ARG A 644 4.73 -31.62 -13.20
CA ARG A 644 3.58 -31.40 -12.30
C ARG A 644 2.95 -30.02 -12.51
N GLY A 645 3.81 -29.01 -12.63
CA GLY A 645 3.44 -27.60 -12.76
C GLY A 645 4.57 -26.83 -13.42
N LEU A 646 4.27 -25.68 -14.04
CA LEU A 646 5.28 -24.80 -14.62
C LEU A 646 5.35 -23.50 -13.84
N GLY A 647 6.49 -23.21 -13.24
CA GLY A 647 6.77 -21.95 -12.56
C GLY A 647 7.78 -21.10 -13.33
N PRO A 648 7.84 -19.78 -13.04
CA PRO A 648 8.90 -18.91 -13.53
C PRO A 648 10.27 -19.30 -12.95
N GLU A 649 11.33 -18.81 -13.57
CA GLU A 649 12.67 -18.90 -13.00
C GLU A 649 12.80 -18.14 -11.68
N GLY A 650 13.80 -18.50 -10.87
CA GLY A 650 14.16 -17.71 -9.70
C GLY A 650 14.64 -16.29 -10.08
N PRO A 651 14.90 -15.43 -9.09
CA PRO A 651 15.40 -14.07 -9.32
C PRO A 651 16.59 -14.01 -10.28
N LEU A 652 16.69 -12.92 -11.04
CA LEU A 652 17.81 -12.68 -11.94
C LEU A 652 19.12 -12.54 -11.15
N ASP A 653 20.25 -12.87 -11.78
CA ASP A 653 21.57 -12.75 -11.17
C ASP A 653 21.91 -11.26 -10.91
N ASP A 654 21.93 -10.89 -9.65
CA ASP A 654 22.16 -9.52 -9.17
C ASP A 654 23.63 -9.24 -8.81
N LYS A 655 24.51 -10.24 -8.98
CA LYS A 655 25.92 -10.16 -8.57
C LYS A 655 26.65 -8.93 -9.14
N PRO A 656 26.51 -8.57 -10.43
CA PRO A 656 27.19 -7.38 -10.97
C PRO A 656 26.79 -6.09 -10.26
N MET A 657 25.51 -5.93 -9.89
CA MET A 657 25.04 -4.75 -9.18
C MET A 657 25.63 -4.70 -7.76
N ARG A 658 25.60 -5.84 -7.05
CA ARG A 658 26.17 -5.93 -5.70
C ARG A 658 27.67 -5.63 -5.67
N GLU A 659 28.43 -6.18 -6.62
CA GLU A 659 29.87 -5.89 -6.74
C GLU A 659 30.13 -4.42 -7.06
N SER A 660 29.30 -3.79 -7.90
CA SER A 660 29.41 -2.35 -8.20
C SER A 660 29.11 -1.47 -6.98
N ILE A 661 28.06 -1.78 -6.21
CA ILE A 661 27.71 -1.05 -4.98
C ILE A 661 28.80 -1.27 -3.91
N ALA A 662 29.31 -2.49 -3.74
CA ALA A 662 30.39 -2.77 -2.80
C ALA A 662 31.66 -1.97 -3.13
N ALA A 663 32.00 -1.86 -4.41
CA ALA A 663 33.15 -1.06 -4.82
C ALA A 663 32.89 0.46 -4.72
N THR A 664 31.63 0.92 -4.81
CA THR A 664 31.25 2.29 -4.42
C THR A 664 31.53 2.52 -2.94
N ALA A 665 31.12 1.59 -2.08
CA ALA A 665 31.37 1.67 -0.64
C ALA A 665 32.87 1.72 -0.31
N ASP A 666 33.70 0.96 -1.02
CA ASP A 666 35.15 1.03 -0.88
C ASP A 666 35.74 2.38 -1.32
N ASP A 667 35.15 3.05 -2.31
CA ASP A 667 35.54 4.42 -2.73
C ASP A 667 35.16 5.44 -1.66
N VAL A 668 33.92 5.40 -1.17
CA VAL A 668 33.39 6.29 -0.13
C VAL A 668 34.18 6.16 1.18
N LEU A 669 34.40 4.93 1.67
CA LEU A 669 35.17 4.67 2.89
C LEU A 669 36.64 5.10 2.77
N ALA A 670 37.18 5.17 1.54
CA ALA A 670 38.52 5.66 1.28
C ALA A 670 38.58 7.17 0.99
N GLY A 671 37.45 7.87 1.03
CA GLY A 671 37.35 9.29 0.72
C GLY A 671 37.64 9.64 -0.75
N ARG A 672 37.45 8.69 -1.67
CA ARG A 672 37.60 8.92 -3.12
C ARG A 672 36.29 9.51 -3.66
N PRO A 673 36.30 10.70 -4.27
CA PRO A 673 35.12 11.25 -4.92
C PRO A 673 34.58 10.30 -5.99
N CYS A 674 33.28 10.05 -5.98
CA CYS A 674 32.64 9.20 -6.98
C CYS A 674 31.20 9.67 -7.23
N LEU A 675 30.74 9.53 -8.48
CA LEU A 675 29.40 9.93 -8.90
C LEU A 675 28.26 9.23 -8.14
N PRO A 676 28.35 7.94 -7.74
CA PRO A 676 27.31 7.34 -6.92
C PRO A 676 27.16 8.04 -5.56
N GLN A 677 28.25 8.52 -4.93
CA GLN A 677 28.14 9.31 -3.71
C GLN A 677 27.48 10.67 -3.99
N ALA A 678 27.83 11.32 -5.09
CA ALA A 678 27.16 12.57 -5.52
C ALA A 678 25.65 12.40 -5.73
N LEU A 679 25.20 11.24 -6.24
CA LEU A 679 23.78 10.88 -6.33
C LEU A 679 23.13 10.76 -4.95
N LEU A 680 23.78 10.06 -4.02
CA LEU A 680 23.27 9.90 -2.66
C LEU A 680 23.21 11.23 -1.90
N ASP A 681 24.23 12.07 -2.06
CA ASP A 681 24.34 13.40 -1.47
C ASP A 681 23.51 14.46 -2.23
N ARG A 682 22.80 14.06 -3.30
CA ARG A 682 21.93 14.91 -4.13
C ARG A 682 22.67 16.13 -4.71
N VAL A 683 23.91 15.92 -5.15
CA VAL A 683 24.72 16.95 -5.80
C VAL A 683 24.17 17.21 -7.20
N VAL A 684 23.44 18.32 -7.31
CA VAL A 684 22.82 18.81 -8.54
C VAL A 684 23.57 20.06 -9.04
N PRO A 685 23.37 20.50 -10.30
CA PRO A 685 23.91 21.77 -10.77
C PRO A 685 23.53 22.95 -9.85
N ALA A 686 24.49 23.87 -9.63
CA ALA A 686 24.34 24.95 -8.64
C ALA A 686 23.12 25.86 -8.86
N ASP A 687 22.65 26.03 -10.11
CA ASP A 687 21.40 26.71 -10.42
C ASP A 687 20.62 25.98 -11.52
N CYS A 688 19.65 25.18 -11.09
CA CYS A 688 18.74 24.46 -11.98
C CYS A 688 17.59 25.34 -12.52
N ARG A 689 17.48 26.62 -12.11
CA ARG A 689 16.33 27.44 -12.52
C ARG A 689 16.37 27.72 -14.02
N ARG A 690 15.16 27.84 -14.58
CA ARG A 690 14.97 28.29 -15.96
C ARG A 690 15.34 29.76 -16.09
N LEU A 691 15.98 30.11 -17.19
CA LEU A 691 16.18 31.50 -17.58
C LEU A 691 14.82 32.11 -18.00
N PRO A 692 14.64 33.44 -17.87
CA PRO A 692 13.41 34.10 -18.31
C PRO A 692 13.10 33.80 -19.79
N GLY A 693 11.92 33.23 -20.06
CA GLY A 693 11.47 32.85 -21.41
C GLY A 693 12.08 31.55 -21.97
N GLU A 694 12.94 30.85 -21.21
CA GLU A 694 13.50 29.56 -21.61
C GLU A 694 12.46 28.45 -21.43
N GLU A 695 12.22 27.62 -22.45
CA GLU A 695 11.37 26.44 -22.34
C GLU A 695 12.05 25.36 -21.47
N ALA A 696 11.27 24.57 -20.72
CA ALA A 696 11.84 23.57 -19.81
C ALA A 696 12.77 22.57 -20.53
N GLY A 697 12.42 22.15 -21.75
CA GLY A 697 13.27 21.27 -22.56
C GLY A 697 14.59 21.91 -23.01
N ASP A 698 14.67 23.23 -23.14
CA ASP A 698 15.92 23.94 -23.45
C ASP A 698 16.81 24.03 -22.21
N ALA A 699 16.22 24.23 -21.02
CA ALA A 699 16.95 24.19 -19.75
C ALA A 699 17.59 22.81 -19.51
N VAL A 700 16.90 21.71 -19.85
CA VAL A 700 17.48 20.35 -19.78
C VAL A 700 18.75 20.25 -20.63
N VAL A 701 18.73 20.79 -21.85
CA VAL A 701 19.89 20.77 -22.75
C VAL A 701 21.03 21.61 -22.19
N ARG A 702 20.73 22.87 -21.80
CA ARG A 702 21.73 23.81 -21.26
C ARG A 702 22.43 23.24 -20.02
N LEU A 703 21.67 22.72 -19.07
CA LEU A 703 22.20 22.15 -17.84
C LEU A 703 22.93 20.83 -18.13
N GLY A 704 22.35 19.95 -18.94
CA GLY A 704 22.91 18.63 -19.22
C GLY A 704 24.26 18.68 -19.96
N VAL A 705 24.46 19.64 -20.86
CA VAL A 705 25.75 19.84 -21.56
C VAL A 705 26.83 20.38 -20.62
N ALA A 706 26.44 21.10 -19.56
CA ALA A 706 27.34 21.73 -18.61
C ALA A 706 27.71 20.84 -17.41
N LEU A 707 27.17 19.63 -17.31
CA LEU A 707 27.42 18.72 -16.18
C LEU A 707 28.91 18.33 -16.05
N ASP A 708 29.41 18.39 -14.83
CA ASP A 708 30.76 18.02 -14.43
C ASP A 708 30.75 17.39 -13.02
N GLY A 709 30.35 16.12 -12.92
CA GLY A 709 30.27 15.40 -11.64
C GLY A 709 28.91 15.47 -10.94
N GLU A 710 27.94 16.20 -11.49
CA GLU A 710 26.60 16.34 -10.89
C GLU A 710 25.54 15.41 -11.49
N VAL A 711 24.39 15.36 -10.81
CA VAL A 711 23.18 14.66 -11.24
C VAL A 711 22.10 15.65 -11.65
N LEU A 712 21.61 15.57 -12.88
CA LEU A 712 20.47 16.37 -13.35
C LEU A 712 19.18 15.56 -13.22
N ALA A 713 18.27 16.00 -12.35
CA ALA A 713 16.91 15.47 -12.25
C ALA A 713 16.01 16.11 -13.31
N VAL A 714 15.32 15.30 -14.12
CA VAL A 714 14.31 15.76 -15.07
C VAL A 714 13.03 14.96 -14.87
N GLN A 715 12.02 15.60 -14.31
CA GLN A 715 10.70 15.02 -14.20
C GLN A 715 9.86 15.43 -15.40
N GLY A 716 9.33 14.44 -16.12
CA GLY A 716 8.48 14.68 -17.26
C GLY A 716 7.12 13.98 -17.16
N PRO A 717 6.06 14.73 -16.83
CA PRO A 717 4.68 14.24 -16.83
C PRO A 717 4.23 13.62 -18.19
N PRO A 718 3.10 12.91 -18.24
CA PRO A 718 2.55 12.34 -19.47
C PRO A 718 2.44 13.34 -20.62
N GLY A 719 3.02 13.01 -21.77
CA GLY A 719 2.99 13.86 -22.96
C GLY A 719 3.87 15.11 -22.90
N SER A 720 4.71 15.28 -21.87
CA SER A 720 5.59 16.45 -21.70
C SER A 720 6.80 16.50 -22.64
N GLY A 721 7.02 15.44 -23.42
CA GLY A 721 8.12 15.38 -24.38
C GLY A 721 9.46 14.93 -23.79
N LYS A 722 9.47 14.12 -22.72
CA LYS A 722 10.68 13.50 -22.14
C LYS A 722 11.68 13.00 -23.20
N THR A 723 11.23 12.11 -24.09
CA THR A 723 12.07 11.53 -25.14
C THR A 723 12.60 12.59 -26.13
N ARG A 724 11.84 13.66 -26.38
CA ARG A 724 12.29 14.80 -27.18
C ARG A 724 13.38 15.59 -26.46
N ALA A 725 13.24 15.84 -25.16
CA ALA A 725 14.27 16.50 -24.35
C ALA A 725 15.55 15.65 -24.28
N ALA A 726 15.42 14.36 -23.96
CA ALA A 726 16.54 13.42 -23.91
C ALA A 726 17.28 13.34 -25.26
N SER A 727 16.56 13.13 -26.37
CA SER A 727 17.19 13.05 -27.69
C SER A 727 17.89 14.34 -28.12
N ARG A 728 17.38 15.52 -27.74
CA ARG A 728 18.05 16.80 -28.00
C ARG A 728 19.33 16.92 -27.18
N LEU A 729 19.27 16.64 -25.88
CA LEU A 729 20.43 16.66 -25.01
C LEU A 729 21.53 15.72 -25.51
N ILE A 730 21.19 14.46 -25.83
CA ILE A 730 22.16 13.48 -26.34
C ILE A 730 22.82 13.97 -27.63
N ARG A 731 22.06 14.60 -28.56
CA ARG A 731 22.64 15.16 -29.80
C ARG A 731 23.66 16.25 -29.51
N GLU A 732 23.32 17.20 -28.63
CA GLU A 732 24.23 18.29 -28.27
C GLU A 732 25.47 17.79 -27.52
N LEU A 733 25.33 16.78 -26.65
CA LEU A 733 26.47 16.12 -26.00
C LEU A 733 27.41 15.46 -27.02
N LEU A 734 26.86 14.73 -27.99
CA LEU A 734 27.64 14.11 -29.06
C LEU A 734 28.32 15.15 -29.95
N ASP A 735 27.64 16.25 -30.27
CA ASP A 735 28.19 17.34 -31.06
C ASP A 735 29.29 18.11 -30.28
N ALA A 736 29.22 18.11 -28.95
CA ALA A 736 30.30 18.54 -28.05
C ALA A 736 31.42 17.51 -27.88
N GLY A 737 31.37 16.37 -28.58
CA GLY A 737 32.39 15.32 -28.56
C GLY A 737 32.35 14.40 -27.34
N LYS A 738 31.30 14.45 -26.53
CA LYS A 738 31.13 13.63 -25.31
C LYS A 738 30.72 12.19 -25.66
N LYS A 739 31.17 11.22 -24.86
CA LYS A 739 30.67 9.84 -24.89
C LYS A 739 29.41 9.74 -24.03
N VAL A 740 28.35 9.16 -24.57
CA VAL A 740 27.03 9.11 -23.92
C VAL A 740 26.54 7.67 -23.77
N GLY A 741 26.13 7.32 -22.56
CA GLY A 741 25.45 6.08 -22.24
C GLY A 741 23.93 6.28 -22.12
N VAL A 742 23.15 5.26 -22.46
CA VAL A 742 21.71 5.18 -22.20
C VAL A 742 21.39 3.89 -21.45
N THR A 743 20.61 3.99 -20.38
CA THR A 743 20.06 2.85 -19.65
C THR A 743 18.62 3.09 -19.24
N ALA A 744 17.89 2.01 -18.96
CA ALA A 744 16.52 2.01 -18.49
C ALA A 744 16.16 0.61 -17.93
N THR A 745 14.93 0.44 -17.44
CA THR A 745 14.41 -0.84 -16.92
C THR A 745 14.26 -1.93 -18.00
N SER A 746 14.20 -1.59 -19.29
CA SER A 746 14.06 -2.57 -20.38
C SER A 746 14.79 -2.18 -21.67
N HIS A 747 15.13 -3.19 -22.49
CA HIS A 747 15.74 -2.98 -23.81
C HIS A 747 14.85 -2.17 -24.77
N ALA A 748 13.52 -2.29 -24.66
CA ALA A 748 12.59 -1.56 -25.51
C ALA A 748 12.65 -0.04 -25.25
N VAL A 749 12.71 0.36 -23.97
CA VAL A 749 12.85 1.78 -23.59
C VAL A 749 14.17 2.36 -24.08
N ILE A 750 15.28 1.63 -23.86
CA ILE A 750 16.61 2.02 -24.39
C ILE A 750 16.54 2.21 -25.90
N GLY A 751 15.96 1.25 -26.61
CA GLY A 751 15.79 1.29 -28.06
C GLY A 751 15.00 2.50 -28.55
N ASN A 752 13.95 2.90 -27.83
CA ASN A 752 13.14 4.09 -28.16
C ASN A 752 13.95 5.38 -28.06
N VAL A 753 14.79 5.52 -27.04
CA VAL A 753 15.69 6.68 -26.89
C VAL A 753 16.70 6.70 -28.02
N LEU A 754 17.40 5.59 -28.29
CA LEU A 754 18.39 5.50 -29.37
C LEU A 754 17.79 5.85 -30.74
N LYS A 755 16.59 5.33 -31.02
CA LYS A 755 15.83 5.65 -32.24
C LYS A 755 15.49 7.14 -32.34
N ALA A 756 15.09 7.77 -31.23
CA ALA A 756 14.72 9.18 -31.21
C ALA A 756 15.92 10.13 -31.38
N VAL A 757 17.13 9.70 -31.00
CA VAL A 757 18.37 10.47 -31.21
C VAL A 757 18.70 10.61 -32.70
N GLY A 758 18.48 9.54 -33.48
CA GLY A 758 18.71 9.56 -34.94
C GLY A 758 20.19 9.72 -35.33
N ARG A 759 21.11 9.18 -34.53
CA ARG A 759 22.57 9.20 -34.75
C ARG A 759 23.14 7.78 -34.63
N PRO A 760 24.36 7.52 -35.15
CA PRO A 760 25.02 6.23 -34.99
C PRO A 760 25.11 5.82 -33.52
N ALA A 761 24.68 4.61 -33.20
CA ALA A 761 24.66 4.08 -31.84
C ALA A 761 24.93 2.57 -31.82
N LEU A 762 25.32 2.05 -30.66
CA LEU A 762 25.49 0.62 -30.41
C LEU A 762 24.62 0.17 -29.23
N GLN A 763 23.72 -0.77 -29.46
CA GLN A 763 22.83 -1.33 -28.44
C GLN A 763 23.36 -2.69 -27.94
N LYS A 764 23.64 -2.82 -26.65
CA LYS A 764 23.85 -4.11 -26.01
C LYS A 764 22.49 -4.80 -25.85
N CYS A 765 22.17 -5.73 -26.74
CA CYS A 765 20.97 -6.57 -26.66
C CYS A 765 21.09 -7.83 -27.53
N ASP A 766 20.12 -8.73 -27.45
CA ASP A 766 19.96 -9.80 -28.43
C ASP A 766 19.18 -9.31 -29.67
N GLU A 767 19.20 -10.11 -30.75
CA GLU A 767 18.55 -9.77 -32.03
C GLU A 767 17.06 -9.41 -31.88
N HIS A 768 16.32 -10.16 -31.06
CA HIS A 768 14.89 -9.96 -30.82
C HIS A 768 14.57 -8.74 -29.95
N GLN A 769 15.58 -8.16 -29.31
CA GLN A 769 15.48 -6.99 -28.44
C GLN A 769 16.01 -5.71 -29.10
N ALA A 770 16.65 -5.85 -30.27
CA ALA A 770 17.21 -4.73 -31.02
C ALA A 770 16.09 -3.81 -31.51
N CYS A 771 16.30 -2.50 -31.42
CA CYS A 771 15.30 -1.52 -31.86
C CYS A 771 15.12 -1.46 -33.39
N GLY A 772 16.07 -2.02 -34.15
CA GLY A 772 16.03 -2.08 -35.61
C GLY A 772 16.10 -0.72 -36.32
N ALA A 773 16.43 0.37 -35.60
CA ALA A 773 16.49 1.70 -36.18
C ALA A 773 17.71 1.84 -37.11
N PRO A 774 17.59 2.53 -38.27
CA PRO A 774 18.72 2.78 -39.15
C PRO A 774 19.86 3.49 -38.41
N GLY A 775 21.10 2.95 -38.53
CA GLY A 775 22.28 3.50 -37.86
C GLY A 775 22.46 3.05 -36.40
N VAL A 776 21.55 2.24 -35.85
CA VAL A 776 21.73 1.61 -34.53
C VAL A 776 22.19 0.17 -34.74
N GLU A 777 23.47 -0.08 -34.50
CA GLU A 777 24.03 -1.43 -34.44
C GLU A 777 23.65 -2.12 -33.13
N TRP A 778 23.71 -3.44 -33.08
CA TRP A 778 23.50 -4.19 -31.85
C TRP A 778 24.53 -5.32 -31.70
N SER A 779 24.83 -5.66 -30.46
CA SER A 779 25.69 -6.80 -30.13
C SER A 779 25.22 -7.47 -28.84
N LYS A 780 25.14 -8.81 -28.88
CA LYS A 780 24.83 -9.61 -27.69
C LYS A 780 26.04 -9.79 -26.78
N ASP A 781 27.25 -9.58 -27.31
CA ASP A 781 28.50 -9.75 -26.58
C ASP A 781 28.87 -8.46 -25.85
N ALA A 782 28.83 -8.50 -24.53
CA ALA A 782 29.15 -7.34 -23.71
C ALA A 782 30.62 -6.90 -23.85
N ALA A 783 31.55 -7.81 -24.13
CA ALA A 783 32.97 -7.47 -24.26
C ALA A 783 33.26 -6.70 -25.56
N ASP A 784 32.55 -7.04 -26.64
CA ASP A 784 32.60 -6.29 -27.91
C ASP A 784 32.08 -4.86 -27.74
N VAL A 785 30.90 -4.69 -27.12
CA VAL A 785 30.32 -3.36 -26.88
C VAL A 785 31.23 -2.51 -25.99
N GLU A 786 31.79 -3.10 -24.93
CA GLU A 786 32.74 -2.44 -24.03
C GLU A 786 34.00 -1.99 -24.78
N ALA A 787 34.63 -2.87 -25.56
CA ALA A 787 35.83 -2.53 -26.33
C ALA A 787 35.58 -1.35 -27.29
N ARG A 788 34.45 -1.38 -28.01
CA ARG A 788 34.06 -0.33 -28.97
C ARG A 788 33.75 1.01 -28.31
N LEU A 789 33.21 0.98 -27.10
CA LEU A 789 32.99 2.21 -26.32
C LEU A 789 34.32 2.81 -25.85
N LEU A 790 35.21 1.96 -25.33
CA LEU A 790 36.50 2.40 -24.79
C LEU A 790 37.44 2.92 -25.88
N ASP A 791 37.52 2.25 -27.03
CA ASP A 791 38.35 2.67 -28.17
C ASP A 791 37.77 3.86 -28.97
N GLY A 792 36.52 4.23 -28.71
CA GLY A 792 35.83 5.37 -29.32
C GLY A 792 35.18 5.08 -30.67
N SER A 793 35.16 3.83 -31.13
CA SER A 793 34.40 3.41 -32.32
C SER A 793 32.88 3.49 -32.12
N ALA A 794 32.41 3.54 -30.88
CA ALA A 794 31.05 3.92 -30.50
C ALA A 794 31.07 5.07 -29.48
N GLN A 795 30.33 6.16 -29.78
CA GLN A 795 30.18 7.31 -28.88
C GLN A 795 28.82 7.35 -28.18
N LEU A 796 27.82 6.61 -28.68
CA LEU A 796 26.50 6.45 -28.08
C LEU A 796 26.23 4.96 -27.88
N VAL A 797 26.11 4.52 -26.63
CA VAL A 797 25.87 3.13 -26.28
C VAL A 797 24.61 3.00 -25.42
N GLY A 798 23.76 2.03 -25.74
CA GLY A 798 22.59 1.69 -24.92
C GLY A 798 22.72 0.29 -24.32
N GLY A 799 22.48 0.16 -23.01
CA GLY A 799 22.58 -1.11 -22.29
C GLY A 799 21.78 -1.11 -21.00
N THR A 800 21.38 -2.29 -20.52
CA THR A 800 20.70 -2.43 -19.21
C THR A 800 21.70 -2.31 -18.06
N SER A 801 21.21 -2.29 -16.82
CA SER A 801 22.06 -2.19 -15.61
C SER A 801 23.17 -3.23 -15.56
N TRP A 802 22.90 -4.47 -15.99
CA TRP A 802 23.90 -5.54 -16.08
C TRP A 802 25.11 -5.18 -16.96
N PHE A 803 24.90 -4.43 -18.03
CA PHE A 803 26.00 -3.97 -18.87
C PHE A 803 26.79 -2.88 -18.15
N TRP A 804 26.11 -1.85 -17.63
CA TRP A 804 26.76 -0.69 -17.02
C TRP A 804 27.44 -0.95 -15.67
N CYS A 805 27.09 -2.03 -14.97
CA CYS A 805 27.75 -2.44 -13.72
C CYS A 805 29.11 -3.13 -13.93
N ARG A 806 29.56 -3.33 -15.18
CA ARG A 806 30.81 -4.03 -15.47
C ARG A 806 32.02 -3.20 -14.99
N PRO A 807 33.02 -3.82 -14.31
CA PRO A 807 34.17 -3.09 -13.77
C PRO A 807 34.98 -2.30 -14.81
N GLY A 808 35.09 -2.82 -16.04
CA GLY A 808 35.84 -2.15 -17.12
C GLY A 808 35.13 -0.91 -17.71
N LEU A 809 33.89 -0.64 -17.31
CA LEU A 809 33.14 0.54 -17.74
C LEU A 809 33.21 1.71 -16.74
N ALA A 810 33.99 1.61 -15.66
CA ALA A 810 34.13 2.70 -14.69
C ALA A 810 34.56 4.00 -15.40
N GLU A 811 33.77 5.06 -15.24
CA GLU A 811 33.91 6.36 -15.92
C GLU A 811 34.07 6.29 -17.46
N ALA A 812 33.54 5.25 -18.12
CA ALA A 812 33.69 5.06 -19.57
C ALA A 812 32.88 6.07 -20.41
N VAL A 813 31.83 6.67 -19.84
CA VAL A 813 31.03 7.72 -20.49
C VAL A 813 31.10 9.04 -19.73
N ASP A 814 30.99 10.15 -20.44
CA ASP A 814 30.92 11.46 -19.81
C ASP A 814 29.55 11.65 -19.14
N VAL A 815 28.48 11.20 -19.81
CA VAL A 815 27.10 11.29 -19.30
C VAL A 815 26.37 9.98 -19.49
N LEU A 816 25.78 9.44 -18.43
CA LEU A 816 24.82 8.34 -18.51
C LEU A 816 23.40 8.87 -18.30
N VAL A 817 22.56 8.63 -19.30
CA VAL A 817 21.14 8.99 -19.30
C VAL A 817 20.33 7.78 -18.82
N ILE A 818 19.64 7.91 -17.69
CA ILE A 818 18.72 6.92 -17.16
C ILE A 818 17.30 7.35 -17.53
N ASP A 819 16.66 6.66 -18.48
CA ASP A 819 15.24 6.87 -18.81
C ASP A 819 14.34 5.99 -17.94
N GLU A 820 13.10 6.45 -17.72
CA GLU A 820 12.16 5.89 -16.73
C GLU A 820 12.77 5.82 -15.30
N ALA A 821 13.54 6.84 -14.91
CA ALA A 821 14.21 6.93 -13.60
C ALA A 821 13.26 6.96 -12.39
N GLY A 822 11.96 7.22 -12.59
CA GLY A 822 10.92 7.06 -11.56
C GLY A 822 10.53 5.60 -11.30
N GLN A 823 10.89 4.69 -12.21
CA GLN A 823 10.76 3.23 -12.01
C GLN A 823 12.12 2.58 -11.70
N PHE A 824 13.22 3.32 -11.79
CA PHE A 824 14.57 2.79 -11.63
C PHE A 824 15.00 2.94 -10.17
N SER A 825 15.04 1.85 -9.41
CA SER A 825 15.42 1.84 -7.98
C SER A 825 16.74 2.59 -7.73
N LEU A 826 16.86 3.29 -6.60
CA LEU A 826 18.08 3.97 -6.19
C LEU A 826 19.30 3.03 -6.16
N ALA A 827 19.13 1.77 -5.72
CA ALA A 827 20.18 0.75 -5.72
C ALA A 827 20.75 0.50 -7.13
N ASN A 828 19.88 0.25 -8.12
CA ASN A 828 20.30 0.13 -9.51
C ASN A 828 20.98 1.40 -10.04
N ALA A 829 20.52 2.60 -9.66
CA ALA A 829 21.14 3.85 -10.09
C ALA A 829 22.56 4.01 -9.53
N VAL A 830 22.76 3.74 -8.24
CA VAL A 830 24.09 3.71 -7.60
C VAL A 830 24.99 2.67 -8.27
N ALA A 831 24.46 1.49 -8.59
CA ALA A 831 25.21 0.43 -9.24
C ALA A 831 25.72 0.82 -10.64
N VAL A 832 24.90 1.52 -11.46
CA VAL A 832 25.30 1.94 -12.81
C VAL A 832 26.06 3.26 -12.83
N ALA A 833 25.91 4.11 -11.81
CA ALA A 833 26.51 5.44 -11.73
C ALA A 833 28.03 5.44 -11.85
N ARG A 834 28.71 4.37 -11.40
CA ARG A 834 30.17 4.21 -11.53
C ARG A 834 30.66 4.26 -12.97
N SER A 835 29.80 3.95 -13.95
CA SER A 835 30.19 3.94 -15.36
C SER A 835 30.30 5.32 -16.01
N ALA A 836 29.89 6.37 -15.30
CA ALA A 836 29.77 7.72 -15.84
C ALA A 836 30.49 8.75 -14.98
N ARG A 837 30.74 9.93 -15.57
CA ARG A 837 31.18 11.13 -14.84
C ARG A 837 30.03 12.00 -14.35
N SER A 838 28.94 12.06 -15.11
CA SER A 838 27.72 12.78 -14.73
C SER A 838 26.45 11.96 -15.07
N LEU A 839 25.34 12.24 -14.38
CA LEU A 839 24.07 11.54 -14.57
C LEU A 839 22.95 12.47 -15.02
N VAL A 840 22.07 11.95 -15.86
CA VAL A 840 20.78 12.58 -16.16
C VAL A 840 19.68 11.56 -15.85
N LEU A 841 18.83 11.87 -14.87
CA LEU A 841 17.70 11.05 -14.47
C LEU A 841 16.43 11.60 -15.13
N LEU A 842 15.91 10.91 -16.15
CA LEU A 842 14.65 11.26 -16.80
C LEU A 842 13.57 10.27 -16.41
N GLY A 843 12.44 10.76 -15.92
CA GLY A 843 11.35 9.86 -15.55
C GLY A 843 10.15 10.61 -15.00
N ASP A 844 9.26 9.87 -14.36
CA ASP A 844 8.12 10.44 -13.66
C ASP A 844 7.69 9.52 -12.51
N PRO A 845 8.00 9.87 -11.24
CA PRO A 845 7.60 9.08 -10.09
C PRO A 845 6.09 9.02 -9.86
N GLN A 846 5.33 9.95 -10.46
CA GLN A 846 3.88 10.02 -10.33
C GLN A 846 3.13 9.09 -11.31
N GLN A 847 3.88 8.32 -12.11
CA GLN A 847 3.34 7.21 -12.92
C GLN A 847 3.54 5.88 -12.19
N LEU A 848 3.26 4.75 -12.84
CA LEU A 848 3.36 3.43 -12.20
C LEU A 848 4.77 3.23 -11.62
N ALA A 849 4.86 2.97 -10.32
CA ALA A 849 6.09 2.53 -9.68
C ALA A 849 6.47 1.11 -10.12
N GLN A 850 7.76 0.77 -10.06
CA GLN A 850 8.17 -0.62 -10.21
C GLN A 850 7.74 -1.40 -8.95
N PRO A 851 7.06 -2.56 -9.07
CA PRO A 851 6.68 -3.34 -7.91
C PRO A 851 7.90 -3.92 -7.18
N THR A 852 8.23 -3.37 -6.02
CA THR A 852 9.24 -3.90 -5.12
C THR A 852 8.71 -5.17 -4.45
N GLN A 853 9.53 -6.22 -4.40
CA GLN A 853 9.14 -7.51 -3.81
C GLN A 853 9.44 -7.57 -2.31
N ALA A 854 10.44 -6.81 -1.83
CA ALA A 854 10.83 -6.76 -0.44
C ALA A 854 10.59 -5.38 0.20
N VAL A 855 10.56 -5.36 1.53
CA VAL A 855 10.60 -4.12 2.31
C VAL A 855 12.06 -3.69 2.45
N HIS A 856 12.33 -2.41 2.17
CA HIS A 856 13.66 -1.83 2.26
C HIS A 856 13.64 -0.67 3.28
N PRO A 857 14.69 -0.52 4.11
CA PRO A 857 14.77 0.49 5.16
C PRO A 857 14.98 1.89 4.58
N GLY A 858 14.37 2.88 5.23
CA GLY A 858 14.53 4.29 4.90
C GLY A 858 14.35 4.61 3.41
N GLU A 859 15.23 5.46 2.88
CA GLU A 859 15.18 5.89 1.48
C GLU A 859 15.70 4.82 0.49
N SER A 860 16.22 3.69 0.96
CA SER A 860 16.79 2.67 0.06
C SER A 860 15.74 1.98 -0.83
N GLY A 861 14.45 2.06 -0.43
CA GLY A 861 13.32 1.59 -1.23
C GLY A 861 12.86 2.54 -2.35
N LEU A 862 13.39 3.76 -2.41
CA LEU A 862 12.97 4.78 -3.40
C LEU A 862 13.54 4.51 -4.79
N SER A 863 12.90 5.04 -5.82
CA SER A 863 13.53 5.24 -7.13
C SER A 863 14.57 6.36 -7.08
N ALA A 864 15.48 6.35 -8.06
CA ALA A 864 16.54 7.35 -8.15
C ALA A 864 16.00 8.77 -8.30
N LEU A 865 14.86 8.94 -8.97
CA LEU A 865 14.23 10.23 -9.14
C LEU A 865 13.46 10.66 -7.88
N GLU A 866 12.76 9.74 -7.20
CA GLU A 866 12.12 10.04 -5.90
C GLU A 866 13.12 10.51 -4.85
N HIS A 867 14.32 9.91 -4.82
CA HIS A 867 15.41 10.35 -3.94
C HIS A 867 15.76 11.83 -4.12
N LEU A 868 15.74 12.34 -5.35
CA LEU A 868 16.01 13.77 -5.64
C LEU A 868 14.81 14.69 -5.41
N LEU A 869 13.61 14.14 -5.33
CA LEU A 869 12.37 14.90 -5.09
C LEU A 869 12.15 15.19 -3.61
N GLU A 870 12.79 14.47 -2.68
CA GLU A 870 12.69 14.70 -1.22
C GLU A 870 11.23 14.76 -0.72
N GLY A 871 10.39 13.84 -1.22
CA GLY A 871 8.97 13.77 -0.84
C GLY A 871 8.06 14.77 -1.57
N HIS A 872 8.59 15.68 -2.38
CA HIS A 872 7.78 16.56 -3.22
C HIS A 872 7.18 15.80 -4.41
N PRO A 873 5.89 15.97 -4.74
CA PRO A 873 5.29 15.38 -5.95
C PRO A 873 5.96 15.84 -7.25
N THR A 874 6.45 17.08 -7.28
CA THR A 874 7.17 17.64 -8.41
C THR A 874 8.57 18.10 -8.07
N VAL A 875 9.51 18.00 -9.02
CA VAL A 875 10.89 18.44 -8.79
C VAL A 875 10.94 19.93 -8.42
N PRO A 876 11.57 20.29 -7.28
CA PRO A 876 11.74 21.68 -6.87
C PRO A 876 12.62 22.48 -7.87
N PRO A 877 12.37 23.79 -8.08
CA PRO A 877 13.12 24.60 -9.04
C PRO A 877 14.65 24.64 -8.84
N GLY A 878 15.13 24.41 -7.61
CA GLY A 878 16.55 24.34 -7.30
C GLY A 878 17.19 22.95 -7.41
N ARG A 879 16.39 21.90 -7.67
CA ARG A 879 16.83 20.49 -7.65
C ARG A 879 16.86 19.83 -9.03
N GLY A 880 16.23 20.44 -10.03
CA GLY A 880 16.19 19.92 -11.38
C GLY A 880 15.15 20.61 -12.23
N ILE A 881 14.74 19.95 -13.33
CA ILE A 881 13.81 20.50 -14.31
C ILE A 881 12.50 19.73 -14.31
N PHE A 882 11.40 20.45 -14.07
CA PHE A 882 10.04 19.96 -14.29
C PHE A 882 9.60 20.35 -15.71
N LEU A 883 9.22 19.37 -16.54
CA LEU A 883 8.63 19.64 -17.86
C LEU A 883 7.16 20.01 -17.70
N ASP A 884 6.90 21.31 -17.56
CA ASP A 884 5.63 21.92 -17.19
C ASP A 884 4.55 21.95 -18.28
N ARG A 885 4.84 21.54 -19.52
CA ARG A 885 3.88 21.56 -20.63
C ARG A 885 3.65 20.17 -21.22
N THR A 886 2.40 19.70 -21.24
CA THR A 886 1.99 18.50 -21.98
C THR A 886 1.56 18.82 -23.41
N TYR A 887 2.05 18.06 -24.38
CA TYR A 887 1.71 18.16 -25.80
C TYR A 887 0.62 17.17 -26.21
N ARG A 888 0.07 16.39 -25.27
CA ARG A 888 -0.92 15.33 -25.53
C ARG A 888 -2.35 15.75 -25.22
N MET A 889 -2.58 16.24 -24.00
CA MET A 889 -3.90 16.29 -23.38
C MET A 889 -4.60 17.64 -23.60
N HIS A 890 -5.92 17.60 -23.80
CA HIS A 890 -6.80 18.77 -23.71
C HIS A 890 -6.74 19.41 -22.30
N PRO A 891 -6.87 20.75 -22.16
CA PRO A 891 -6.81 21.45 -20.87
C PRO A 891 -7.68 20.88 -19.75
N ALA A 892 -8.90 20.45 -20.06
CA ALA A 892 -9.80 19.83 -19.07
C ALA A 892 -9.28 18.49 -18.51
N LEU A 893 -8.58 17.68 -19.32
CA LEU A 893 -7.89 16.48 -18.85
C LEU A 893 -6.64 16.84 -18.06
N THR A 894 -5.88 17.82 -18.56
CA THR A 894 -4.63 18.27 -17.91
C THR A 894 -4.90 18.84 -16.53
N ALA A 895 -5.96 19.60 -16.31
CA ALA A 895 -6.30 20.16 -15.00
C ALA A 895 -6.43 19.07 -13.93
N PHE A 896 -7.21 18.01 -14.18
CA PHE A 896 -7.36 16.90 -13.23
C PHE A 896 -6.03 16.20 -12.93
N VAL A 897 -5.26 15.87 -13.98
CA VAL A 897 -3.96 15.21 -13.85
C VAL A 897 -2.96 16.11 -13.10
N SER A 898 -2.96 17.40 -13.42
CA SER A 898 -2.07 18.41 -12.83
C SER A 898 -2.32 18.60 -11.35
N ASP A 899 -3.58 18.77 -10.95
CA ASP A 899 -3.96 18.99 -9.55
C ASP A 899 -3.62 17.77 -8.69
N LEU A 900 -3.93 16.57 -9.19
CA LEU A 900 -3.78 15.34 -8.43
C LEU A 900 -2.30 14.97 -8.25
N ALA A 901 -1.54 14.96 -9.36
CA ALA A 901 -0.21 14.37 -9.39
C ALA A 901 0.93 15.40 -9.46
N TYR A 902 0.66 16.64 -9.90
CA TYR A 902 1.71 17.60 -10.27
C TYR A 902 1.55 18.99 -9.65
N GLU A 903 0.84 19.11 -8.52
CA GLU A 903 0.70 20.35 -7.74
C GLU A 903 0.16 21.54 -8.57
N GLY A 904 -0.66 21.25 -9.59
CA GLY A 904 -1.18 22.28 -10.49
C GLY A 904 -0.14 22.86 -11.46
N ARG A 905 1.11 22.35 -11.46
CA ARG A 905 2.24 22.90 -12.26
C ARG A 905 2.26 22.42 -13.71
N LEU A 906 1.46 21.41 -14.07
CA LEU A 906 1.37 20.90 -15.45
C LEU A 906 0.28 21.64 -16.23
N GLU A 907 0.65 22.22 -17.36
CA GLU A 907 -0.24 22.92 -18.29
C GLU A 907 -0.30 22.22 -19.66
N SER A 908 -1.39 22.41 -20.40
CA SER A 908 -1.42 22.01 -21.81
C SER A 908 -0.62 22.99 -22.66
N ALA A 909 0.16 22.47 -23.61
CA ALA A 909 0.76 23.29 -24.65
C ALA A 909 -0.32 23.99 -25.50
N ALA A 910 0.02 25.11 -26.12
CA ALA A 910 -0.91 25.81 -27.00
C ALA A 910 -1.44 24.91 -28.13
N GLY A 911 -2.71 25.10 -28.48
CA GLY A 911 -3.42 24.33 -29.50
C GLY A 911 -4.17 23.11 -29.01
N ARG A 912 -3.97 22.70 -27.75
CA ARG A 912 -4.61 21.51 -27.18
C ARG A 912 -6.07 21.76 -26.83
N GLU A 913 -6.47 23.02 -26.67
CA GLU A 913 -7.86 23.46 -26.54
C GLU A 913 -8.72 23.17 -27.79
N ARG A 914 -8.09 22.89 -28.94
CA ARG A 914 -8.80 22.50 -30.17
C ARG A 914 -9.17 21.02 -30.21
N ILE A 915 -8.56 20.20 -29.36
CA ILE A 915 -8.78 18.75 -29.36
C ILE A 915 -10.22 18.48 -28.89
N ALA A 916 -11.02 17.87 -29.74
CA ALA A 916 -12.43 17.62 -29.45
C ALA A 916 -12.96 16.37 -30.16
N VAL A 917 -13.90 15.69 -29.50
CA VAL A 917 -14.71 14.60 -30.07
C VAL A 917 -16.13 15.12 -30.23
N ASN A 918 -16.67 15.10 -31.45
CA ASN A 918 -17.98 15.69 -31.74
C ASN A 918 -19.09 15.02 -30.93
N GLY A 919 -19.93 15.82 -30.28
CA GLY A 919 -21.03 15.34 -29.44
C GLY A 919 -20.63 14.98 -28.00
N TRP A 920 -19.36 15.16 -27.63
CA TRP A 920 -18.84 14.91 -26.29
C TRP A 920 -18.14 16.16 -25.75
N ALA A 921 -18.22 16.38 -24.43
CA ALA A 921 -17.38 17.37 -23.77
C ALA A 921 -15.95 16.85 -23.65
N SER A 922 -14.96 17.61 -24.12
CA SER A 922 -13.54 17.27 -23.89
C SER A 922 -13.21 17.31 -22.40
N GLY A 923 -12.42 16.36 -21.91
CA GLY A 923 -12.17 16.20 -20.48
C GLY A 923 -12.55 14.82 -19.96
N LEU A 924 -13.09 14.81 -18.76
CA LEU A 924 -13.52 13.61 -18.05
C LEU A 924 -15.03 13.39 -18.26
N ALA A 925 -15.42 12.13 -18.43
CA ALA A 925 -16.81 11.69 -18.36
C ALA A 925 -16.93 10.47 -17.45
N VAL A 926 -18.08 10.32 -16.79
CA VAL A 926 -18.37 9.18 -15.91
C VAL A 926 -19.68 8.54 -16.33
N ARG A 927 -19.68 7.21 -16.49
CA ARG A 927 -20.87 6.39 -16.66
C ARG A 927 -21.07 5.53 -15.42
N PHE A 928 -22.10 5.84 -14.64
CA PHE A 928 -22.49 4.98 -13.53
C PHE A 928 -23.24 3.75 -14.05
N VAL A 929 -22.89 2.58 -13.53
CA VAL A 929 -23.54 1.31 -13.86
C VAL A 929 -24.07 0.68 -12.59
N GLU A 930 -25.35 0.36 -12.56
CA GLU A 930 -25.94 -0.46 -11.50
C GLU A 930 -25.57 -1.92 -11.75
N HIS A 931 -24.91 -2.55 -10.78
CA HIS A 931 -24.49 -3.93 -10.90
C HIS A 931 -25.60 -4.86 -10.45
N THR A 932 -26.07 -5.72 -11.35
CA THR A 932 -27.11 -6.72 -11.06
C THR A 932 -26.63 -7.73 -10.01
N ARG A 933 -25.30 -7.95 -9.93
CA ARG A 933 -24.65 -8.81 -8.95
C ARG A 933 -23.34 -8.16 -8.49
N ALA A 934 -23.04 -8.29 -7.20
CA ALA A 934 -21.74 -7.94 -6.65
C ALA A 934 -20.63 -8.66 -7.44
N SER A 935 -19.69 -7.86 -7.93
CA SER A 935 -18.64 -8.24 -8.86
C SER A 935 -17.30 -7.77 -8.32
N SER A 936 -16.30 -8.66 -8.39
CA SER A 936 -14.95 -8.44 -7.86
C SER A 936 -13.94 -8.14 -8.99
N ALA A 937 -13.68 -9.11 -9.86
CA ALA A 937 -12.65 -9.06 -10.91
C ALA A 937 -13.20 -9.07 -12.35
N ALA A 938 -14.51 -9.29 -12.51
CA ALA A 938 -15.21 -9.24 -13.80
C ALA A 938 -16.67 -8.85 -13.58
N CYS A 939 -17.16 -7.86 -14.32
CA CYS A 939 -18.54 -7.36 -14.26
C CYS A 939 -19.13 -7.28 -15.68
N ALA A 940 -20.17 -8.07 -15.92
CA ALA A 940 -20.86 -8.15 -17.21
C ALA A 940 -21.64 -6.87 -17.53
N ASP A 941 -22.17 -6.20 -16.50
CA ASP A 941 -22.92 -4.96 -16.66
C ASP A 941 -21.98 -3.83 -17.14
N GLU A 942 -20.81 -3.68 -16.50
CA GLU A 942 -19.79 -2.74 -16.98
C GLU A 942 -19.24 -3.13 -18.35
N ALA A 943 -18.96 -4.40 -18.62
CA ALA A 943 -18.43 -4.83 -19.91
C ALA A 943 -19.41 -4.51 -21.06
N SER A 944 -20.71 -4.69 -20.81
CA SER A 944 -21.77 -4.33 -21.75
C SER A 944 -21.87 -2.82 -21.94
N ALA A 945 -21.79 -2.04 -20.85
CA ALA A 945 -21.77 -0.58 -20.91
C ALA A 945 -20.55 -0.05 -21.69
N VAL A 946 -19.38 -0.66 -21.50
CA VAL A 946 -18.15 -0.37 -22.24
C VAL A 946 -18.32 -0.69 -23.72
N ALA A 947 -18.91 -1.84 -24.07
CA ALA A 947 -19.15 -2.21 -25.45
C ALA A 947 -20.06 -1.20 -26.16
N SER A 948 -21.19 -0.82 -25.54
CA SER A 948 -22.08 0.20 -26.09
C SER A 948 -21.40 1.57 -26.25
N LEU A 949 -20.57 1.98 -25.28
CA LEU A 949 -19.80 3.23 -25.40
C LEU A 949 -18.81 3.16 -26.57
N TRP A 950 -18.06 2.07 -26.68
CA TRP A 950 -17.10 1.87 -27.75
C TRP A 950 -17.76 1.93 -29.13
N GLU A 951 -18.91 1.27 -29.29
CA GLU A 951 -19.71 1.29 -30.52
C GLU A 951 -20.22 2.70 -30.84
N SER A 952 -20.71 3.44 -29.84
CA SER A 952 -21.23 4.80 -30.02
C SER A 952 -20.18 5.81 -30.51
N LEU A 953 -18.90 5.53 -30.24
CA LEU A 953 -17.77 6.36 -30.66
C LEU A 953 -17.31 6.06 -32.09
N GLN A 954 -17.62 4.90 -32.64
CA GLN A 954 -17.14 4.51 -33.97
C GLN A 954 -17.70 5.44 -35.05
N GLY A 955 -16.80 5.99 -35.87
CA GLY A 955 -17.16 6.89 -36.96
C GLY A 955 -17.53 8.32 -36.55
N VAL A 956 -17.50 8.63 -35.25
CA VAL A 956 -17.67 10.00 -34.71
C VAL A 956 -16.50 10.87 -35.17
N GLY A 957 -16.79 12.10 -35.58
CA GLY A 957 -15.75 13.05 -35.99
C GLY A 957 -14.94 13.54 -34.78
N TRP A 958 -13.63 13.66 -34.92
CA TRP A 958 -12.77 14.30 -33.93
C TRP A 958 -11.71 15.19 -34.59
N VAL A 959 -11.21 16.17 -33.83
CA VAL A 959 -10.21 17.15 -34.26
C VAL A 959 -8.98 17.02 -33.38
N ASP A 960 -7.80 16.98 -33.99
CA ASP A 960 -6.51 16.90 -33.29
C ASP A 960 -5.95 18.29 -32.91
N ALA A 961 -4.75 18.31 -32.31
CA ALA A 961 -4.09 19.54 -31.87
C ALA A 961 -3.71 20.45 -33.05
N GLU A 962 -3.48 19.88 -34.23
CA GLU A 962 -3.15 20.56 -35.48
C GLU A 962 -4.38 21.10 -36.20
N GLY A 963 -5.59 20.74 -35.74
CA GLY A 963 -6.86 21.15 -36.33
C GLY A 963 -7.31 20.24 -37.48
N VAL A 964 -6.70 19.07 -37.64
CA VAL A 964 -7.07 18.09 -38.66
C VAL A 964 -8.27 17.30 -38.17
N SER A 965 -9.32 17.28 -38.97
CA SER A 965 -10.53 16.50 -38.70
C SER A 965 -10.40 15.08 -39.26
N SER A 966 -10.71 14.08 -38.43
CA SER A 966 -10.81 12.69 -38.85
C SER A 966 -11.99 12.00 -38.14
N ARG A 967 -12.17 10.69 -38.35
CA ARG A 967 -13.22 9.91 -37.70
C ARG A 967 -12.58 8.89 -36.78
N ILE A 968 -13.14 8.70 -35.60
CA ILE A 968 -12.71 7.73 -34.61
C ILE A 968 -12.86 6.31 -35.20
N GLY A 969 -11.74 5.59 -35.28
CA GLY A 969 -11.68 4.16 -35.59
C GLY A 969 -11.40 3.28 -34.36
N ALA A 970 -11.17 1.99 -34.60
CA ALA A 970 -10.87 1.03 -33.54
C ALA A 970 -9.51 1.29 -32.87
N GLU A 971 -8.57 1.85 -33.62
CA GLU A 971 -7.24 2.26 -33.19
C GLU A 971 -7.25 3.51 -32.31
N ASP A 972 -8.31 4.33 -32.39
CA ASP A 972 -8.45 5.62 -31.70
C ASP A 972 -9.14 5.52 -30.33
N VAL A 973 -9.53 4.32 -29.93
CA VAL A 973 -10.15 4.05 -28.62
C VAL A 973 -9.32 3.03 -27.85
N LEU A 974 -8.84 3.44 -26.69
CA LEU A 974 -8.20 2.55 -25.72
C LEU A 974 -9.21 2.12 -24.66
N VAL A 975 -9.39 0.81 -24.48
CA VAL A 975 -10.24 0.27 -23.42
C VAL A 975 -9.37 -0.37 -22.35
N VAL A 976 -9.45 0.16 -21.13
CA VAL A 976 -8.60 -0.18 -20.01
C VAL A 976 -9.43 -0.79 -18.89
N ALA A 977 -8.92 -1.82 -18.23
CA ALA A 977 -9.49 -2.37 -17.01
C ALA A 977 -8.38 -2.85 -16.05
N PRO A 978 -8.60 -2.84 -14.72
CA PRO A 978 -7.58 -3.23 -13.75
C PRO A 978 -7.31 -4.74 -13.70
N TYR A 979 -8.27 -5.58 -14.13
CA TYR A 979 -8.20 -7.03 -14.03
C TYR A 979 -8.20 -7.73 -15.39
N ASN A 980 -7.37 -8.77 -15.55
CA ASN A 980 -7.30 -9.58 -16.77
C ASN A 980 -8.64 -10.26 -17.10
N ASN A 981 -9.39 -10.69 -16.09
CA ASN A 981 -10.71 -11.30 -16.28
C ASN A 981 -11.70 -10.32 -16.93
N GLN A 982 -11.73 -9.06 -16.47
CA GLN A 982 -12.53 -8.02 -17.12
C GLN A 982 -12.04 -7.70 -18.53
N VAL A 983 -10.72 -7.64 -18.76
CA VAL A 983 -10.15 -7.47 -20.10
C VAL A 983 -10.61 -8.58 -21.04
N GLY A 984 -10.61 -9.84 -20.58
CA GLY A 984 -11.09 -10.98 -21.35
C GLY A 984 -12.58 -10.88 -21.68
N LEU A 985 -13.40 -10.48 -20.70
CA LEU A 985 -14.84 -10.30 -20.88
C LEU A 985 -15.17 -9.16 -21.86
N ILE A 986 -14.49 -8.02 -21.76
CA ILE A 986 -14.68 -6.92 -22.71
C ILE A 986 -14.22 -7.32 -24.12
N ARG A 987 -13.10 -8.05 -24.24
CA ARG A 987 -12.60 -8.55 -25.52
C ARG A 987 -13.58 -9.47 -26.23
N SER A 988 -14.34 -10.29 -25.50
CA SER A 988 -15.32 -11.19 -26.12
C SER A 988 -16.57 -10.46 -26.66
N LEU A 989 -16.80 -9.22 -26.24
CA LEU A 989 -17.92 -8.38 -26.69
C LEU A 989 -17.52 -7.40 -27.81
N LEU A 990 -16.23 -7.19 -28.06
CA LEU A 990 -15.71 -6.24 -29.04
C LEU A 990 -15.13 -6.95 -30.28
N PRO A 991 -15.11 -6.29 -31.46
CA PRO A 991 -14.56 -6.89 -32.67
C PRO A 991 -13.03 -7.08 -32.60
N ASP A 992 -12.53 -8.02 -33.41
CA ASP A 992 -11.10 -8.22 -33.61
C ASP A 992 -10.41 -6.91 -34.04
N GLY A 993 -9.33 -6.54 -33.34
CA GLY A 993 -8.60 -5.28 -33.54
C GLY A 993 -8.89 -4.20 -32.50
N ALA A 994 -9.93 -4.34 -31.66
CA ALA A 994 -10.17 -3.45 -30.54
C ALA A 994 -9.00 -3.46 -29.54
N ARG A 995 -8.54 -2.27 -29.12
CA ARG A 995 -7.40 -2.11 -28.21
C ARG A 995 -7.85 -2.21 -26.75
N VAL A 996 -7.98 -3.44 -26.24
CA VAL A 996 -8.37 -3.73 -24.85
C VAL A 996 -7.18 -4.27 -24.04
N GLY A 997 -6.99 -3.83 -22.80
CA GLY A 997 -5.85 -4.27 -21.99
C GLY A 997 -5.84 -3.70 -20.57
N THR A 998 -4.85 -4.11 -19.77
CA THR A 998 -4.60 -3.53 -18.46
C THR A 998 -3.88 -2.19 -18.57
N VAL A 999 -3.89 -1.41 -17.48
CA VAL A 999 -3.20 -0.11 -17.40
C VAL A 999 -1.71 -0.24 -17.77
N ASP A 1000 -1.05 -1.28 -17.26
CA ASP A 1000 0.37 -1.57 -17.46
C ASP A 1000 0.69 -1.82 -18.95
N LYS A 1001 -0.20 -2.50 -19.67
CA LYS A 1001 -0.02 -2.80 -21.12
C LYS A 1001 -0.02 -1.55 -22.00
N PHE A 1002 -0.71 -0.49 -21.58
CA PHE A 1002 -0.83 0.75 -22.34
C PHE A 1002 0.11 1.86 -21.85
N GLN A 1003 1.08 1.54 -20.99
CA GLN A 1003 2.11 2.50 -20.63
C GLN A 1003 2.84 3.02 -21.88
N GLY A 1004 3.06 4.33 -21.93
CA GLY A 1004 3.65 5.02 -23.09
C GLY A 1004 2.71 5.24 -24.29
N GLN A 1005 1.59 4.54 -24.37
CA GLN A 1005 0.63 4.69 -25.49
C GLN A 1005 -0.31 5.89 -25.27
N GLU A 1006 -1.07 6.25 -26.30
CA GLU A 1006 -2.07 7.32 -26.27
C GLU A 1006 -3.15 7.08 -27.33
N ALA A 1007 -4.33 7.68 -27.13
CA ALA A 1007 -5.44 7.65 -28.08
C ALA A 1007 -6.35 8.88 -27.91
N PRO A 1008 -7.13 9.27 -28.95
CA PRO A 1008 -8.16 10.30 -28.83
C PRO A 1008 -9.10 10.07 -27.64
N VAL A 1009 -9.58 8.83 -27.48
CA VAL A 1009 -10.50 8.43 -26.41
C VAL A 1009 -9.96 7.27 -25.59
N VAL A 1010 -10.15 7.34 -24.28
CA VAL A 1010 -9.94 6.22 -23.35
C VAL A 1010 -11.25 5.89 -22.65
N ILE A 1011 -11.58 4.60 -22.56
CA ILE A 1011 -12.64 4.07 -21.71
C ILE A 1011 -11.99 3.25 -20.60
N TYR A 1012 -12.24 3.59 -19.34
CA TYR A 1012 -11.69 2.90 -18.18
C TYR A 1012 -12.79 2.26 -17.33
N SER A 1013 -12.84 0.92 -17.27
CA SER A 1013 -13.78 0.15 -16.45
C SER A 1013 -13.17 -0.14 -15.08
N MET A 1014 -13.83 0.29 -14.00
CA MET A 1014 -13.39 0.06 -12.61
C MET A 1014 -13.68 -1.36 -12.13
N THR A 1015 -14.59 -2.07 -12.78
CA THR A 1015 -14.94 -3.49 -12.61
C THR A 1015 -15.64 -3.85 -11.30
N SER A 1016 -15.06 -3.47 -10.16
CA SER A 1016 -15.55 -3.89 -8.84
C SER A 1016 -16.80 -3.09 -8.44
N THR A 1017 -17.70 -3.73 -7.70
CA THR A 1017 -18.96 -3.09 -7.26
C THR A 1017 -18.71 -2.13 -6.11
N SER A 1018 -17.99 -2.61 -5.10
CA SER A 1018 -17.55 -1.85 -3.94
C SER A 1018 -16.06 -2.06 -3.67
N ALA A 1019 -15.51 -1.26 -2.76
CA ALA A 1019 -14.13 -1.43 -2.29
C ALA A 1019 -13.93 -2.76 -1.53
N GLU A 1020 -14.99 -3.30 -0.92
CA GLU A 1020 -14.95 -4.58 -0.18
C GLU A 1020 -14.90 -5.78 -1.12
N ASP A 1021 -15.45 -5.67 -2.33
CA ASP A 1021 -15.44 -6.72 -3.35
C ASP A 1021 -14.10 -6.82 -4.10
N ALA A 1022 -13.25 -5.79 -4.01
CA ALA A 1022 -12.01 -5.72 -4.78
C ALA A 1022 -11.00 -6.80 -4.33
N PRO A 1023 -10.61 -7.76 -5.20
CA PRO A 1023 -9.84 -8.96 -4.82
C PRO A 1023 -8.37 -8.68 -4.44
N ARG A 1024 -7.89 -7.46 -4.68
CA ARG A 1024 -6.53 -7.00 -4.36
C ARG A 1024 -6.54 -5.85 -3.34
N GLY A 1025 -7.67 -5.65 -2.67
CA GLY A 1025 -7.88 -4.58 -1.69
C GLY A 1025 -8.02 -3.19 -2.30
N VAL A 1026 -8.34 -2.24 -1.43
CA VAL A 1026 -8.59 -0.82 -1.76
C VAL A 1026 -7.36 -0.18 -2.40
N SER A 1027 -6.16 -0.47 -1.91
CA SER A 1027 -4.93 0.15 -2.39
C SER A 1027 -4.62 -0.16 -3.87
N PHE A 1028 -5.04 -1.32 -4.39
CA PHE A 1028 -4.82 -1.66 -5.79
C PHE A 1028 -5.82 -0.98 -6.73
N LEU A 1029 -7.12 -1.00 -6.38
CA LEU A 1029 -8.18 -0.45 -7.25
C LEU A 1029 -8.12 1.09 -7.30
N TYR A 1030 -7.81 1.73 -6.16
CA TYR A 1030 -7.73 3.18 -6.02
C TYR A 1030 -6.30 3.73 -6.14
N ASP A 1031 -5.38 2.95 -6.71
CA ASP A 1031 -4.01 3.37 -6.93
C ASP A 1031 -3.97 4.64 -7.81
N LEU A 1032 -3.44 5.72 -7.24
CA LEU A 1032 -3.40 7.04 -7.88
C LEU A 1032 -2.58 7.03 -9.15
N HIS A 1033 -1.48 6.28 -9.17
CA HIS A 1033 -0.61 6.16 -10.34
C HIS A 1033 -1.33 5.44 -11.49
N ARG A 1034 -2.13 4.41 -11.20
CA ARG A 1034 -2.97 3.70 -12.17
C ARG A 1034 -4.05 4.61 -12.73
N LEU A 1035 -4.74 5.36 -11.87
CA LEU A 1035 -5.76 6.31 -12.29
C LEU A 1035 -5.14 7.43 -13.16
N ASN A 1036 -4.04 8.03 -12.71
CA ASN A 1036 -3.29 9.04 -13.47
C ASN A 1036 -2.85 8.48 -14.83
N VAL A 1037 -2.27 7.28 -14.86
CA VAL A 1037 -1.86 6.64 -16.10
C VAL A 1037 -3.04 6.36 -17.01
N ALA A 1038 -4.15 5.82 -16.51
CA ALA A 1038 -5.33 5.52 -17.33
C ALA A 1038 -5.91 6.79 -17.98
N VAL A 1039 -6.16 7.83 -17.19
CA VAL A 1039 -6.73 9.10 -17.67
C VAL A 1039 -5.78 9.80 -18.64
N SER A 1040 -4.48 9.84 -18.34
CA SER A 1040 -3.48 10.56 -19.16
C SER A 1040 -3.09 9.86 -20.48
N ARG A 1041 -3.69 8.71 -20.81
CA ARG A 1041 -3.63 8.13 -22.16
C ARG A 1041 -4.57 8.83 -23.14
N ALA A 1042 -5.60 9.52 -22.66
CA ALA A 1042 -6.55 10.23 -23.51
C ALA A 1042 -5.95 11.55 -24.03
N LYS A 1043 -6.22 11.88 -25.29
CA LYS A 1043 -5.96 13.22 -25.85
C LYS A 1043 -7.14 14.15 -25.62
N ALA A 1044 -8.36 13.66 -25.89
CA ALA A 1044 -9.58 14.44 -25.88
C ALA A 1044 -10.51 14.09 -24.70
N LEU A 1045 -10.79 12.80 -24.54
CA LEU A 1045 -11.86 12.31 -23.66
C LEU A 1045 -11.42 11.04 -22.91
N ALA A 1046 -11.60 11.04 -21.60
CA ALA A 1046 -11.50 9.84 -20.77
C ALA A 1046 -12.86 9.54 -20.12
N VAL A 1047 -13.46 8.39 -20.44
CA VAL A 1047 -14.73 7.92 -19.89
C VAL A 1047 -14.47 6.85 -18.84
N VAL A 1048 -14.83 7.11 -17.58
CA VAL A 1048 -14.73 6.14 -16.49
C VAL A 1048 -16.08 5.45 -16.29
N VAL A 1049 -16.10 4.13 -16.40
CA VAL A 1049 -17.29 3.28 -16.18
C VAL A 1049 -17.15 2.61 -14.83
N MET A 1050 -18.11 2.83 -13.93
CA MET A 1050 -17.98 2.41 -12.53
C MET A 1050 -19.33 2.27 -11.82
N SER A 1051 -19.35 1.47 -10.74
CA SER A 1051 -20.39 1.54 -9.71
C SER A 1051 -20.27 2.82 -8.87
N GLU A 1052 -21.41 3.44 -8.52
CA GLU A 1052 -21.42 4.62 -7.64
C GLU A 1052 -20.97 4.29 -6.20
N GLU A 1053 -21.12 3.03 -5.76
CA GLU A 1053 -20.75 2.59 -4.41
C GLU A 1053 -19.26 2.74 -4.13
N LEU A 1054 -18.41 2.72 -5.17
CA LEU A 1054 -16.97 2.94 -5.05
C LEU A 1054 -16.63 4.33 -4.47
N LEU A 1055 -17.49 5.32 -4.63
CA LEU A 1055 -17.28 6.66 -4.08
C LEU A 1055 -17.55 6.72 -2.57
N GLY A 1056 -18.17 5.68 -2.01
CA GLY A 1056 -18.54 5.59 -0.61
C GLY A 1056 -17.57 4.81 0.27
N ALA A 1057 -16.44 4.34 -0.30
CA ALA A 1057 -15.50 3.45 0.38
C ALA A 1057 -15.07 3.96 1.76
N ALA A 1058 -14.99 3.02 2.71
CA ALA A 1058 -14.45 3.29 4.04
C ALA A 1058 -12.94 3.54 3.93
N VAL A 1059 -12.47 4.61 4.58
CA VAL A 1059 -11.06 5.04 4.55
C VAL A 1059 -10.54 5.11 5.98
N ARG A 1060 -9.47 4.37 6.28
CA ARG A 1060 -8.90 4.24 7.63
C ARG A 1060 -7.56 4.96 7.78
N THR A 1061 -6.85 5.20 6.67
CA THR A 1061 -5.56 5.91 6.66
C THR A 1061 -5.62 7.16 5.78
N PRO A 1062 -4.78 8.18 6.03
CA PRO A 1062 -4.66 9.35 5.15
C PRO A 1062 -4.37 9.00 3.68
N GLU A 1063 -3.57 7.96 3.42
CA GLU A 1063 -3.27 7.47 2.08
C GLU A 1063 -4.50 6.88 1.39
N GLN A 1064 -5.29 6.06 2.09
CA GLN A 1064 -6.56 5.55 1.56
C GLN A 1064 -7.54 6.69 1.29
N LEU A 1065 -7.58 7.70 2.16
CA LEU A 1065 -8.38 8.91 1.95
C LEU A 1065 -7.95 9.64 0.67
N ARG A 1066 -6.64 9.86 0.47
CA ARG A 1066 -6.09 10.47 -0.75
C ARG A 1066 -6.49 9.69 -2.01
N GLN A 1067 -6.39 8.36 -1.96
CA GLN A 1067 -6.75 7.45 -3.03
C GLN A 1067 -8.24 7.52 -3.41
N VAL A 1068 -9.15 7.40 -2.44
CA VAL A 1068 -10.60 7.45 -2.70
C VAL A 1068 -11.05 8.87 -3.05
N ASN A 1069 -10.43 9.90 -2.46
CA ASN A 1069 -10.68 11.29 -2.79
C ASN A 1069 -10.39 11.61 -4.26
N ALA A 1070 -9.34 11.02 -4.85
CA ALA A 1070 -9.04 11.21 -6.27
C ALA A 1070 -10.19 10.77 -7.19
N LEU A 1071 -10.83 9.65 -6.88
CA LEU A 1071 -12.02 9.19 -7.61
C LEU A 1071 -13.22 10.12 -7.38
N CYS A 1072 -13.41 10.61 -6.15
CA CYS A 1072 -14.44 11.61 -5.86
C CYS A 1072 -14.21 12.91 -6.65
N ARG A 1073 -12.96 13.40 -6.70
CA ARG A 1073 -12.58 14.59 -7.47
C ARG A 1073 -12.76 14.37 -8.97
N LEU A 1074 -12.44 13.18 -9.48
CA LEU A 1074 -12.68 12.83 -10.88
C LEU A 1074 -14.17 13.01 -11.22
N VAL A 1075 -15.07 12.51 -10.37
CA VAL A 1075 -16.52 12.65 -10.57
C VAL A 1075 -16.97 14.10 -10.47
N GLU A 1076 -16.43 14.90 -9.53
CA GLU A 1076 -16.74 16.34 -9.43
C GLU A 1076 -16.34 17.13 -10.69
N MET A 1077 -15.26 16.70 -11.36
CA MET A 1077 -14.75 17.34 -12.59
C MET A 1077 -15.33 16.75 -13.89
N ALA A 1078 -16.04 15.63 -13.80
CA ALA A 1078 -16.52 14.88 -14.97
C ALA A 1078 -17.94 15.26 -15.38
N THR A 1079 -18.23 15.07 -16.67
CA THR A 1079 -19.61 15.06 -17.17
C THR A 1079 -20.22 13.67 -16.95
N ILE A 1080 -21.41 13.58 -16.35
CA ILE A 1080 -22.13 12.30 -16.22
C ILE A 1080 -22.80 11.96 -17.56
N VAL A 1081 -22.56 10.73 -18.05
CA VAL A 1081 -23.08 10.23 -19.33
C VAL A 1081 -23.90 8.95 -19.12
N GLY A 1082 -24.95 8.76 -19.92
CA GLY A 1082 -25.93 7.65 -19.83
C GLY A 1082 -25.55 6.40 -20.61
#